data_AF-A0A1V5QXA6-F1
#
_entry.id   AF-A0A1V5QXA6-F1
#
_cell.length_a   1.000
_cell.length_b   1.000
_cell.length_c   1.000
_cell.angle_alpha   90.00
_cell.angle_beta   90.00
_cell.angle_gamma   90.00
#
_symmetry.space_group_name_H-M   'P 1'
#
loop_
_entity.id
_entity.type
_entity.pdbx_description
1 polymer ?
#
loop_
_entity_poly.entity_id
_entity_poly.type
_entity_poly.pdbx_seq_one_letter_code
_entity_poly.pdbx_strand_id
1 'polypeptide(L)'
;MSDAATQTPETNSTYTADNITVLRDLEAVRKRPGMYIGDTDDGSGLHHMVYEVVDNAIDEALAGYCTRVDVILHDDGSCSVEDNGRGIPTDLHKEEKRSAAEVIMTVLHAGGKFDDNSYKISGGLHGVGVSCVNALSEKLWLTIWREGREHQMTFTRGSADAPLAEVGPTTRRGTRVRFKPDLEIFTGKIDFSFEVLTQRLRELSYLNKGVHIRITDERTGESHDFLNAGGIDAFVEHLNRTKNALHKPPIHIEDTKAGVTVEVALQWNDTYQETLFCFTNNIRNRDGGTHLEGFRAAMTRVINTYAEKNNLLKSSKVTLSGEDVREGLTAVISAKVPDPKFSSQTKDRLVSSEVKGIVQTVVYDKLNTFFEENPREAKIILEKAIEAARAREAARKARELTRRKGALDGGGLPGKLADCQERDPALSEIFFVEGDSAGGSAKQGRDRKNQAILPLRGKVLNVEKARFDKMLQNEELKVIITALGTGIGQEDFKVENLRYHKIILMTDADVDGSHIRTLFLTFFYRQMTELLLRGHIYIAQPPLYKVKKGKTETYLKDERALEEFLFQKALDGWTLTLPDGTERKGSHLVRDMKKWGELNHLYAKLDRRGYAQGLVDALLGQGLLSDGRFAHPESLEVLAEALRTQGLGQCVVDSTEAIEAQEGQAEVPAVHRLRLTRMHLSRPITLWIDDQVAHWGEFRRITALHQDLAAFRGGTLKLRRTGAPATAAEDEESTAPKGKEMAFETPEALLASILEEGKKGLAVQRYKGLGEMNPEQLWETTMDPERRTLLRVQVDDAVEADEIFTILMGDAVEPRRRFIETNALLAENIDV
;
A
#
# COMPACT_ATOMS: atom_id res chain seq x y z
N MET A 1 47.43 -25.35 41.13
CA MET A 1 46.26 -26.07 40.59
C MET A 1 45.03 -25.31 41.05
N SER A 2 44.10 -25.08 40.13
CA SER A 2 43.10 -24.02 40.10
C SER A 2 42.05 -24.07 41.21
N ASP A 3 41.92 -22.95 41.92
CA ASP A 3 40.81 -22.62 42.81
C ASP A 3 39.54 -22.32 42.01
N ALA A 4 38.47 -23.06 42.30
CA ALA A 4 37.13 -22.78 41.81
C ALA A 4 36.47 -21.72 42.70
N ALA A 5 36.38 -20.49 42.20
CA ALA A 5 35.62 -19.43 42.85
C ALA A 5 34.11 -19.71 42.71
N THR A 6 33.48 -19.95 43.85
CA THR A 6 32.04 -20.13 44.03
C THR A 6 31.35 -18.78 43.85
N GLN A 7 30.49 -18.65 42.83
CA GLN A 7 29.63 -17.48 42.68
C GLN A 7 28.53 -17.50 43.74
N THR A 8 28.48 -16.46 44.56
CA THR A 8 27.39 -16.11 45.47
C THR A 8 26.13 -15.73 44.66
N PRO A 9 24.93 -16.24 45.00
CA PRO A 9 23.69 -15.73 44.45
C PRO A 9 23.25 -14.49 45.25
N GLU A 10 23.53 -13.29 44.72
CA GLU A 10 22.89 -12.07 45.20
C GLU A 10 21.58 -11.81 44.43
N THR A 11 20.45 -12.03 45.11
CA THR A 11 19.40 -11.02 45.39
C THR A 11 18.12 -11.75 45.82
N ASN A 12 17.80 -11.66 47.11
CA ASN A 12 16.46 -11.95 47.60
C ASN A 12 15.50 -10.88 47.07
N SER A 13 14.86 -11.13 45.91
CA SER A 13 13.70 -10.33 45.51
C SER A 13 12.48 -10.81 46.28
N THR A 14 12.24 -10.21 47.45
CA THR A 14 11.01 -10.45 48.22
C THR A 14 9.81 -9.97 47.40
N TYR A 15 9.08 -10.90 46.79
CA TYR A 15 7.81 -10.63 46.10
C TYR A 15 6.72 -10.46 47.16
N THR A 16 6.33 -9.22 47.40
CA THR A 16 5.34 -8.80 48.41
C THR A 16 4.12 -8.18 47.76
N ALA A 17 3.07 -7.91 48.55
CA ALA A 17 1.86 -7.23 48.06
C ALA A 17 2.17 -5.86 47.42
N ASP A 18 3.22 -5.16 47.90
CA ASP A 18 3.65 -3.86 47.35
C ASP A 18 4.22 -3.95 45.93
N ASN A 19 4.58 -5.15 45.46
CA ASN A 19 5.02 -5.39 44.08
C ASN A 19 3.83 -5.60 43.11
N ILE A 20 2.59 -5.64 43.60
CA ILE A 20 1.39 -5.73 42.77
C ILE A 20 0.97 -4.32 42.34
N THR A 21 1.33 -3.93 41.13
CA THR A 21 0.86 -2.67 40.53
C THR A 21 -0.53 -2.85 39.93
N VAL A 22 -1.53 -2.13 40.47
CA VAL A 22 -2.86 -2.02 39.88
C VAL A 22 -2.88 -0.83 38.92
N LEU A 23 -3.00 -1.11 37.62
CA LEU A 23 -3.22 -0.07 36.62
C LEU A 23 -4.71 0.24 36.55
N ARG A 24 -5.09 1.50 36.74
CA ARG A 24 -6.50 1.92 36.69
C ARG A 24 -6.82 2.53 35.34
N ASP A 25 -8.03 2.26 34.85
CA ASP A 25 -8.63 2.91 33.68
C ASP A 25 -7.71 2.91 32.44
N LEU A 26 -7.52 4.07 31.81
CA LEU A 26 -6.77 4.23 30.57
C LEU A 26 -5.25 4.04 30.72
N GLU A 27 -4.72 4.03 31.95
CA GLU A 27 -3.31 3.75 32.20
C GLU A 27 -2.95 2.30 31.81
N ALA A 28 -3.89 1.38 31.99
CA ALA A 28 -3.74 -0.02 31.56
C ALA A 28 -3.60 -0.12 30.04
N VAL A 29 -4.39 0.66 29.30
CA VAL A 29 -4.36 0.69 27.82
C VAL A 29 -3.02 1.23 27.33
N ARG A 30 -2.55 2.35 27.87
CA ARG A 30 -1.27 2.96 27.47
C ARG A 30 -0.07 2.05 27.76
N LYS A 31 -0.11 1.28 28.85
CA LYS A 31 0.99 0.38 29.23
C LYS A 31 1.01 -0.92 28.45
N ARG A 32 -0.14 -1.35 27.91
CA ARG A 32 -0.29 -2.58 27.11
C ARG A 32 -1.17 -2.35 25.88
N PRO A 33 -0.78 -1.46 24.95
CA PRO A 33 -1.61 -1.08 23.80
C PRO A 33 -1.92 -2.26 22.88
N GLY A 34 -0.96 -3.19 22.77
CA GLY A 34 -1.07 -4.45 21.99
C GLY A 34 -2.33 -5.26 22.26
N MET A 35 -2.82 -5.25 23.50
CA MET A 35 -4.01 -6.02 23.89
C MET A 35 -5.32 -5.39 23.38
N TYR A 36 -5.31 -4.10 23.05
CA TYR A 36 -6.52 -3.33 22.72
C TYR A 36 -6.62 -3.00 21.24
N ILE A 37 -5.53 -2.51 20.62
CA ILE A 37 -5.53 -2.04 19.23
C ILE A 37 -4.64 -2.87 18.28
N GLY A 38 -3.88 -3.85 18.79
CA GLY A 38 -2.96 -4.66 18.00
C GLY A 38 -1.54 -4.09 17.96
N ASP A 39 -0.77 -4.42 16.93
CA ASP A 39 0.66 -4.06 16.84
C ASP A 39 0.84 -2.54 16.68
N THR A 40 1.74 -1.95 17.48
CA THR A 40 2.02 -0.50 17.50
C THR A 40 3.20 -0.09 16.62
N ASP A 41 3.93 -1.04 16.04
CA ASP A 41 5.15 -0.78 15.29
C ASP A 41 4.98 -0.98 13.77
N ASP A 42 4.11 -1.89 13.34
CA ASP A 42 3.88 -2.17 11.91
C ASP A 42 2.87 -1.21 11.23
N GLY A 43 2.20 -0.37 12.01
CA GLY A 43 1.17 0.58 11.59
C GLY A 43 -0.26 0.04 11.65
N SER A 44 -0.47 -1.27 11.83
CA SER A 44 -1.81 -1.87 11.88
C SER A 44 -2.64 -1.33 13.05
N GLY A 45 -2.05 -1.19 14.23
CA GLY A 45 -2.71 -0.61 15.39
C GLY A 45 -2.98 0.89 15.26
N LEU A 46 -2.14 1.61 14.51
CA LEU A 46 -2.35 3.02 14.19
C LEU A 46 -3.61 3.19 13.32
N HIS A 47 -3.75 2.39 12.25
CA HIS A 47 -4.94 2.38 11.42
C HIS A 47 -6.19 1.91 12.17
N HIS A 48 -6.03 0.98 13.11
CA HIS A 48 -7.11 0.50 13.94
C HIS A 48 -7.73 1.63 14.79
N MET A 49 -6.94 2.62 15.22
CA MET A 49 -7.50 3.80 15.89
C MET A 49 -8.53 4.53 15.02
N VAL A 50 -8.26 4.66 13.72
CA VAL A 50 -9.21 5.26 12.76
C VAL A 50 -10.43 4.37 12.60
N TYR A 51 -10.23 3.05 12.47
CA TYR A 51 -11.34 2.09 12.31
C TYR A 51 -12.33 2.13 13.47
N GLU A 52 -11.86 2.24 14.71
CA GLU A 52 -12.74 2.31 15.88
C GLU A 52 -13.64 3.56 15.86
N VAL A 53 -13.13 4.69 15.41
CA VAL A 53 -13.93 5.92 15.29
C VAL A 53 -14.89 5.84 14.10
N VAL A 54 -14.44 5.33 12.96
CA VAL A 54 -15.27 5.13 11.77
C VAL A 54 -16.39 4.13 12.03
N ASP A 55 -16.12 3.01 12.69
CA ASP A 55 -17.12 1.99 13.00
C ASP A 55 -18.23 2.56 13.91
N ASN A 56 -17.91 3.48 14.83
CA ASN A 56 -18.92 4.19 15.61
C ASN A 56 -19.81 5.10 14.75
N ALA A 57 -19.25 5.79 13.77
CA ALA A 57 -20.02 6.59 12.80
C ALA A 57 -20.90 5.70 11.90
N ILE A 58 -20.40 4.54 11.50
CA ILE A 58 -21.16 3.56 10.71
C ILE A 58 -22.29 2.91 11.54
N ASP A 59 -22.12 2.70 12.84
CA ASP A 59 -23.21 2.23 13.72
C ASP A 59 -24.37 3.25 13.77
N GLU A 60 -24.10 4.56 13.72
CA GLU A 60 -25.16 5.59 13.56
C GLU A 60 -25.87 5.50 12.21
N ALA A 61 -25.15 5.08 11.16
CA ALA A 61 -25.72 4.87 9.84
C ALA A 61 -26.58 3.60 9.78
N LEU A 62 -26.13 2.52 10.41
CA LEU A 62 -26.92 1.29 10.59
C LEU A 62 -28.21 1.53 11.38
N ALA A 63 -28.17 2.46 12.34
CA ALA A 63 -29.35 2.90 13.08
C ALA A 63 -30.26 3.85 12.27
N GLY A 64 -29.85 4.27 11.07
CA GLY A 64 -30.64 5.09 10.14
C GLY A 64 -30.54 6.61 10.36
N TYR A 65 -29.58 7.08 11.15
CA TYR A 65 -29.46 8.51 11.48
C TYR A 65 -28.32 9.23 10.77
N CYS A 66 -27.30 8.49 10.33
CA CYS A 66 -26.14 9.02 9.61
C CYS A 66 -26.22 8.66 8.12
N THR A 67 -25.97 9.63 7.26
CA THR A 67 -25.92 9.48 5.79
C THR A 67 -24.55 9.85 5.21
N ARG A 68 -23.66 10.46 6.01
CA ARG A 68 -22.36 10.94 5.56
C ARG A 68 -21.29 10.79 6.62
N VAL A 69 -20.14 10.26 6.22
CA VAL A 69 -18.92 10.13 7.04
C VAL A 69 -17.73 10.71 6.28
N ASP A 70 -16.99 11.61 6.91
CA ASP A 70 -15.79 12.25 6.35
C ASP A 70 -14.56 11.86 7.18
N VAL A 71 -13.52 11.36 6.53
CA VAL A 71 -12.22 11.02 7.13
C VAL A 71 -11.13 11.91 6.55
N ILE A 72 -10.39 12.63 7.38
CA ILE A 72 -9.35 13.56 6.93
C ILE A 72 -8.03 13.23 7.62
N LEU A 73 -6.98 13.00 6.82
CA LEU A 73 -5.61 12.87 7.27
C LEU A 73 -4.94 14.25 7.17
N HIS A 74 -4.58 14.82 8.31
CA HIS A 74 -4.04 16.16 8.42
C HIS A 74 -2.52 16.20 8.26
N ASP A 75 -2.00 17.37 7.91
CA ASP A 75 -0.56 17.64 7.76
C ASP A 75 0.24 17.56 9.07
N ASP A 76 -0.41 17.80 10.20
CA ASP A 76 0.16 17.73 11.55
C ASP A 76 0.25 16.30 12.13
N GLY A 77 -0.07 15.29 11.31
CA GLY A 77 -0.06 13.88 11.68
C GLY A 77 -1.31 13.41 12.44
N SER A 78 -2.35 14.25 12.55
CA SER A 78 -3.64 13.85 13.14
C SER A 78 -4.62 13.29 12.10
N CYS A 79 -5.62 12.55 12.57
CA CYS A 79 -6.75 12.09 11.76
C CYS A 79 -8.04 12.63 12.37
N SER A 80 -8.98 13.06 11.53
CA SER A 80 -10.34 13.38 11.96
C SER A 80 -11.38 12.52 11.26
N VAL A 81 -12.39 12.13 12.02
CA VAL A 81 -13.59 11.45 11.52
C VAL A 81 -14.79 12.29 11.93
N GLU A 82 -15.61 12.66 10.95
CA GLU A 82 -16.85 13.40 11.14
C GLU A 82 -18.04 12.61 10.60
N ASP A 83 -19.13 12.58 11.36
CA ASP A 83 -20.41 12.00 10.96
C ASP A 83 -21.55 13.02 11.08
N ASN A 84 -22.65 12.78 10.36
CA ASN A 84 -23.88 13.57 10.46
C ASN A 84 -25.03 12.84 11.19
N GLY A 85 -24.69 11.91 12.09
CA GLY A 85 -25.58 11.12 12.91
C GLY A 85 -26.28 11.94 14.00
N ARG A 86 -26.68 11.30 15.11
CA ARG A 86 -27.40 11.98 16.21
C ARG A 86 -26.51 12.88 17.08
N GLY A 87 -25.20 12.64 17.07
CA GLY A 87 -24.26 13.24 18.00
C GLY A 87 -24.20 12.50 19.34
N ILE A 88 -23.00 12.36 19.90
CA ILE A 88 -22.77 11.75 21.22
C ILE A 88 -23.60 12.47 22.30
N PRO A 89 -24.22 11.77 23.27
CA PRO A 89 -24.97 12.42 24.35
C PRO A 89 -24.09 13.36 25.20
N THR A 90 -24.58 14.57 25.45
CA THR A 90 -23.86 15.62 26.20
C THR A 90 -24.34 15.79 27.64
N ASP A 91 -25.49 15.21 27.97
CA ASP A 91 -26.11 15.28 29.31
C ASP A 91 -25.22 14.69 30.40
N LEU A 92 -25.43 15.11 31.65
CA LEU A 92 -24.75 14.55 32.80
C LEU A 92 -25.15 13.08 33.03
N HIS A 93 -24.15 12.21 33.13
CA HIS A 93 -24.35 10.82 33.48
C HIS A 93 -24.79 10.70 34.95
N LYS A 94 -25.82 9.87 35.21
CA LYS A 94 -26.49 9.80 36.53
C LYS A 94 -25.56 9.39 37.67
N GLU A 95 -24.64 8.47 37.40
CA GLU A 95 -23.72 7.91 38.41
C GLU A 95 -22.39 8.67 38.46
N GLU A 96 -21.81 8.95 37.28
CA GLU A 96 -20.47 9.56 37.14
C GLU A 96 -20.47 11.08 37.35
N LYS A 97 -21.65 11.73 37.34
CA LYS A 97 -21.84 13.17 37.60
C LYS A 97 -21.06 14.12 36.66
N ARG A 98 -20.61 13.61 35.52
CA ARG A 98 -19.94 14.35 34.43
C ARG A 98 -20.63 14.05 33.10
N SER A 99 -20.32 14.82 32.05
CA SER A 99 -20.99 14.67 30.74
C SER A 99 -20.82 13.24 30.21
N ALA A 100 -21.86 12.69 29.57
CA ALA A 100 -21.78 11.35 29.00
C ALA A 100 -20.66 11.26 27.95
N ALA A 101 -20.40 12.34 27.19
CA ALA A 101 -19.25 12.47 26.29
C ALA A 101 -17.90 12.27 26.99
N GLU A 102 -17.71 12.85 28.18
CA GLU A 102 -16.50 12.63 28.98
C GLU A 102 -16.41 11.19 29.49
N VAL A 103 -17.52 10.61 29.94
CA VAL A 103 -17.55 9.24 30.46
C VAL A 103 -17.10 8.24 29.39
N ILE A 104 -17.67 8.30 28.18
CA ILE A 104 -17.32 7.34 27.11
C ILE A 104 -15.87 7.49 26.63
N MET A 105 -15.27 8.68 26.76
CA MET A 105 -13.90 8.94 26.34
C MET A 105 -12.87 8.54 27.40
N THR A 106 -13.26 8.47 28.67
CA THR A 106 -12.32 8.30 29.80
C THR A 106 -12.52 7.02 30.59
N VAL A 107 -13.67 6.35 30.44
CA VAL A 107 -14.00 5.11 31.15
C VAL A 107 -14.04 3.94 30.17
N LEU A 108 -13.35 2.86 30.52
CA LEU A 108 -13.43 1.61 29.79
C LEU A 108 -14.78 0.94 30.05
N HIS A 109 -15.34 0.29 29.03
CA HIS A 109 -16.64 -0.38 29.09
C HIS A 109 -17.81 0.56 29.39
N ALA A 110 -17.72 1.80 28.91
CA ALA A 110 -18.80 2.78 29.00
C ALA A 110 -19.37 3.10 27.62
N GLY A 111 -20.67 2.90 27.43
CA GLY A 111 -21.36 3.22 26.18
C GLY A 111 -22.80 2.72 26.11
N GLY A 112 -23.60 3.28 25.21
CA GLY A 112 -24.99 2.84 24.97
C GLY A 112 -25.12 1.60 24.10
N LYS A 113 -24.05 0.81 23.96
CA LYS A 113 -24.00 -0.40 23.10
C LYS A 113 -24.21 -1.71 23.89
N PHE A 114 -24.45 -1.60 25.20
CA PHE A 114 -24.70 -2.74 26.10
C PHE A 114 -26.20 -3.06 26.25
N ASP A 115 -27.09 -2.23 25.70
CA ASP A 115 -28.53 -2.44 25.73
C ASP A 115 -29.17 -2.35 24.32
N ASP A 116 -30.11 -3.26 24.03
CA ASP A 116 -30.81 -3.35 22.73
C ASP A 116 -31.66 -2.11 22.39
N ASN A 117 -31.79 -1.15 23.32
CA ASN A 117 -32.64 0.02 23.18
C ASN A 117 -32.05 1.08 22.26
N SER A 118 -30.74 1.26 22.27
CA SER A 118 -30.06 2.36 21.55
C SER A 118 -29.53 1.92 20.19
N TYR A 119 -28.99 0.69 20.11
CA TYR A 119 -28.52 0.04 18.89
C TYR A 119 -28.99 -1.41 18.85
N LYS A 120 -29.88 -1.73 17.90
CA LYS A 120 -30.43 -3.09 17.77
C LYS A 120 -29.44 -4.08 17.12
N ILE A 121 -28.48 -3.56 16.35
CA ILE A 121 -27.40 -4.28 15.66
C ILE A 121 -26.20 -3.31 15.63
N SER A 122 -25.05 -3.70 16.17
CA SER A 122 -23.83 -2.88 16.13
C SER A 122 -22.57 -3.73 16.02
N GLY A 123 -21.51 -3.17 15.44
CA GLY A 123 -20.20 -3.82 15.39
C GLY A 123 -19.40 -3.68 16.70
N GLY A 124 -19.66 -2.61 17.47
CA GLY A 124 -18.92 -2.28 18.69
C GLY A 124 -19.55 -2.82 19.98
N LEU A 125 -19.16 -4.02 20.41
CA LEU A 125 -19.77 -4.65 21.61
C LEU A 125 -19.06 -4.37 22.94
N HIS A 126 -17.80 -3.92 22.91
CA HIS A 126 -16.96 -3.93 24.12
C HIS A 126 -16.96 -2.61 24.90
N GLY A 127 -17.42 -1.50 24.28
CA GLY A 127 -17.45 -0.17 24.92
C GLY A 127 -16.08 0.39 25.32
N VAL A 128 -15.02 -0.01 24.61
CA VAL A 128 -13.62 0.38 24.89
C VAL A 128 -12.92 1.07 23.72
N GLY A 129 -13.49 1.02 22.51
CA GLY A 129 -12.81 1.46 21.29
C GLY A 129 -12.37 2.93 21.34
N VAL A 130 -13.32 3.84 21.49
CA VAL A 130 -13.04 5.29 21.45
C VAL A 130 -12.23 5.78 22.67
N SER A 131 -12.39 5.14 23.83
CA SER A 131 -11.58 5.43 25.01
C SER A 131 -10.13 4.94 24.85
N CYS A 132 -9.89 3.83 24.15
CA CYS A 132 -8.55 3.43 23.73
C CYS A 132 -7.94 4.43 22.74
N VAL A 133 -8.71 4.93 21.77
CA VAL A 133 -8.24 5.99 20.85
C VAL A 133 -7.80 7.22 21.63
N ASN A 134 -8.60 7.66 22.60
CA ASN A 134 -8.26 8.78 23.48
C ASN A 134 -6.99 8.50 24.31
N ALA A 135 -6.88 7.32 24.92
CA ALA A 135 -5.75 6.93 25.74
C ALA A 135 -4.42 6.91 24.95
N LEU A 136 -4.47 6.44 23.70
CA LEU A 136 -3.30 6.25 22.84
C LEU A 136 -2.97 7.47 21.96
N SER A 137 -3.69 8.57 22.16
CA SER A 137 -3.44 9.85 21.50
C SER A 137 -2.63 10.78 22.39
N GLU A 138 -1.69 11.53 21.80
CA GLU A 138 -1.08 12.68 22.44
C GLU A 138 -2.16 13.71 22.77
N LYS A 139 -3.04 13.96 21.80
CA LYS A 139 -4.13 14.93 21.88
C LYS A 139 -5.38 14.42 21.16
N LEU A 140 -6.55 14.64 21.75
CA LEU A 140 -7.84 14.40 21.11
C LEU A 140 -8.74 15.63 21.25
N TRP A 141 -9.41 16.00 20.16
CA TRP A 141 -10.43 17.05 20.10
C TRP A 141 -11.76 16.41 19.74
N LEU A 142 -12.76 16.65 20.58
CA LEU A 142 -14.12 16.20 20.40
C LEU A 142 -15.01 17.41 20.14
N THR A 143 -15.77 17.37 19.04
CA THR A 143 -16.81 18.35 18.72
C THR A 143 -18.13 17.61 18.52
N ILE A 144 -19.19 18.07 19.18
CA ILE A 144 -20.52 17.44 19.12
C ILE A 144 -21.53 18.51 18.71
N TRP A 145 -22.29 18.23 17.65
CA TRP A 145 -23.44 19.05 17.25
C TRP A 145 -24.73 18.29 17.57
N ARG A 146 -25.44 18.73 18.62
CA ARG A 146 -26.65 18.08 19.12
C ARG A 146 -27.61 19.11 19.71
N GLU A 147 -28.90 18.93 19.48
CA GLU A 147 -29.96 19.82 19.99
C GLU A 147 -29.78 21.31 19.63
N GLY A 148 -29.25 21.57 18.43
CA GLY A 148 -29.02 22.93 17.93
C GLY A 148 -27.84 23.64 18.58
N ARG A 149 -26.99 22.93 19.33
CA ARG A 149 -25.81 23.47 20.03
C ARG A 149 -24.54 22.72 19.65
N GLU A 150 -23.45 23.47 19.54
CA GLU A 150 -22.09 22.95 19.41
C GLU A 150 -21.42 22.84 20.78
N HIS A 151 -20.86 21.67 21.06
CA HIS A 151 -20.10 21.41 22.28
C HIS A 151 -18.69 20.95 21.91
N GLN A 152 -17.70 21.39 22.67
CA GLN A 152 -16.30 21.02 22.46
C GLN A 152 -15.64 20.55 23.76
N MET A 153 -14.75 19.57 23.62
CA MET A 153 -13.93 19.05 24.70
C MET A 153 -12.59 18.58 24.16
N THR A 154 -11.52 18.76 24.94
CA THR A 154 -10.19 18.31 24.56
C THR A 154 -9.60 17.40 25.63
N PHE A 155 -8.76 16.48 25.18
CA PHE A 155 -8.10 15.50 26.02
C PHE A 155 -6.61 15.45 25.68
N THR A 156 -5.80 15.19 26.70
CA THR A 156 -4.35 14.96 26.59
C THR A 156 -4.04 13.60 27.19
N ARG A 157 -3.52 12.66 26.40
CA ARG A 157 -3.15 11.30 26.85
C ARG A 157 -4.25 10.60 27.64
N GLY A 158 -5.48 10.66 27.13
CA GLY A 158 -6.66 10.06 27.76
C GLY A 158 -7.32 10.87 28.89
N SER A 159 -6.68 11.94 29.38
CA SER A 159 -7.23 12.79 30.45
C SER A 159 -7.96 13.99 29.89
N ALA A 160 -9.14 14.31 30.42
CA ALA A 160 -9.88 15.52 30.06
C ALA A 160 -9.13 16.79 30.50
N ASP A 161 -8.94 17.74 29.59
CA ASP A 161 -8.26 19.01 29.93
C ASP A 161 -9.20 19.98 30.68
N ALA A 162 -10.50 19.93 30.34
CA ALA A 162 -11.55 20.74 30.93
C ALA A 162 -12.92 20.04 30.71
N PRO A 163 -13.95 20.35 31.51
CA PRO A 163 -15.31 19.87 31.27
C PRO A 163 -15.85 20.27 29.89
N LEU A 164 -16.81 19.50 29.36
CA LEU A 164 -17.48 19.77 28.09
C LEU A 164 -18.06 21.20 28.05
N ALA A 165 -17.59 22.01 27.11
CA ALA A 165 -17.99 23.40 26.95
C ALA A 165 -18.99 23.56 25.80
N GLU A 166 -20.06 24.32 26.02
CA GLU A 166 -20.94 24.80 24.95
C GLU A 166 -20.30 26.00 24.26
N VAL A 167 -20.11 25.90 22.93
CA VAL A 167 -19.43 26.93 22.12
C VAL A 167 -20.44 27.92 21.53
N GLY A 168 -21.59 27.42 21.07
CA GLY A 168 -22.62 28.28 20.47
C GLY A 168 -23.72 27.51 19.73
N PRO A 169 -24.70 28.23 19.15
CA PRO A 169 -25.77 27.63 18.36
C PRO A 169 -25.25 27.09 17.02
N THR A 170 -25.87 26.04 16.50
CA THR A 170 -25.49 25.40 15.22
C THR A 170 -26.72 24.79 14.53
N THR A 171 -26.69 24.75 13.19
CA THR A 171 -27.66 24.00 12.37
C THR A 171 -27.18 22.59 12.03
N ARG A 172 -25.91 22.28 12.36
CA ARG A 172 -25.29 20.97 12.11
C ARG A 172 -25.79 19.95 13.14
N ARG A 173 -25.63 18.67 12.80
CA ARG A 173 -25.88 17.53 13.69
C ARG A 173 -24.80 16.48 13.46
N GLY A 174 -24.35 15.81 14.52
CA GLY A 174 -23.37 14.73 14.45
C GLY A 174 -22.18 14.92 15.38
N THR A 175 -21.08 14.24 15.09
CA THR A 175 -19.85 14.30 15.90
C THR A 175 -18.64 14.43 15.01
N ARG A 176 -17.62 15.16 15.46
CA ARG A 176 -16.26 15.12 14.93
C ARG A 176 -15.30 14.71 16.03
N VAL A 177 -14.52 13.68 15.75
CA VAL A 177 -13.42 13.22 16.62
C VAL A 177 -12.13 13.40 15.82
N ARG A 178 -11.26 14.32 16.27
CA ARG A 178 -9.91 14.49 15.75
C ARG A 178 -8.92 14.01 16.79
N PHE A 179 -7.95 13.21 16.39
CA PHE A 179 -6.96 12.68 17.33
C PHE A 179 -5.57 12.63 16.69
N LYS A 180 -4.56 12.92 17.51
CA LYS A 180 -3.15 12.85 17.15
C LYS A 180 -2.50 11.68 17.91
N PRO A 181 -2.03 10.62 17.23
CA PRO A 181 -1.40 9.46 17.86
C PRO A 181 -0.21 9.84 18.75
N ASP A 182 -0.01 9.14 19.86
CA ASP A 182 1.13 9.38 20.75
C ASP A 182 2.40 8.68 20.25
N LEU A 183 3.40 9.47 19.85
CA LEU A 183 4.68 8.96 19.32
C LEU A 183 5.54 8.26 20.39
N GLU A 184 5.19 8.36 21.68
CA GLU A 184 5.81 7.52 22.73
C GLU A 184 5.34 6.06 22.66
N ILE A 185 4.18 5.81 22.04
CA ILE A 185 3.56 4.48 21.93
C ILE A 185 3.78 3.90 20.54
N PHE A 186 3.57 4.70 19.49
CA PHE A 186 3.78 4.28 18.11
C PHE A 186 5.20 4.63 17.68
N THR A 187 6.09 3.63 17.66
CA THR A 187 7.54 3.87 17.45
C THR A 187 8.04 3.49 16.05
N GLY A 188 7.30 2.66 15.34
CA GLY A 188 7.62 2.23 13.98
C GLY A 188 6.98 3.10 12.90
N LYS A 189 5.92 2.59 12.24
CA LYS A 189 5.19 3.32 11.20
C LYS A 189 4.22 4.33 11.84
N ILE A 190 4.59 5.61 11.79
CA ILE A 190 3.87 6.70 12.47
C ILE A 190 2.91 7.48 11.56
N ASP A 191 2.97 7.26 10.25
CA ASP A 191 2.10 7.91 9.27
C ASP A 191 0.90 7.04 8.90
N PHE A 192 -0.30 7.64 8.94
CA PHE A 192 -1.48 7.01 8.36
C PHE A 192 -1.27 6.75 6.86
N SER A 193 -1.35 5.50 6.42
CA SER A 193 -1.44 5.18 4.98
C SER A 193 -2.84 5.52 4.44
N PHE A 194 -2.88 6.40 3.44
CA PHE A 194 -4.10 6.77 2.72
C PHE A 194 -4.71 5.58 1.96
N GLU A 195 -3.88 4.74 1.35
CA GLU A 195 -4.28 3.56 0.58
C GLU A 195 -5.05 2.56 1.46
N VAL A 196 -4.46 2.19 2.61
CA VAL A 196 -5.06 1.25 3.57
C VAL A 196 -6.42 1.75 4.09
N LEU A 197 -6.53 3.03 4.43
CA LEU A 197 -7.78 3.61 4.91
C LEU A 197 -8.82 3.74 3.79
N THR A 198 -8.38 4.15 2.59
CA THR A 198 -9.22 4.22 1.39
C THR A 198 -9.88 2.88 1.09
N GLN A 199 -9.10 1.79 1.15
CA GLN A 199 -9.61 0.45 0.94
C GLN A 199 -10.70 0.10 1.95
N ARG A 200 -10.44 0.30 3.24
CA ARG A 200 -11.42 0.00 4.30
C ARG A 200 -12.71 0.80 4.14
N LEU A 201 -12.60 2.10 3.84
CA LEU A 201 -13.75 2.98 3.65
C LEU A 201 -14.55 2.63 2.40
N ARG A 202 -13.89 2.19 1.33
CA ARG A 202 -14.55 1.65 0.13
C ARG A 202 -15.37 0.40 0.46
N GLU A 203 -14.80 -0.57 1.18
CA GLU A 203 -15.53 -1.77 1.64
C GLU A 203 -16.78 -1.37 2.45
N LEU A 204 -16.64 -0.45 3.40
CA LEU A 204 -17.74 0.05 4.22
C LEU A 204 -18.85 0.71 3.40
N SER A 205 -18.51 1.43 2.33
CA SER A 205 -19.50 2.06 1.45
C SER A 205 -20.37 1.04 0.71
N TYR A 206 -19.82 -0.13 0.35
CA TYR A 206 -20.60 -1.20 -0.27
C TYR A 206 -21.52 -1.91 0.72
N LEU A 207 -21.08 -2.06 1.97
CA LEU A 207 -21.87 -2.70 3.03
C LEU A 207 -23.02 -1.82 3.51
N ASN A 208 -22.91 -0.49 3.33
CA ASN A 208 -23.89 0.48 3.81
C ASN A 208 -24.51 1.24 2.63
N LYS A 209 -25.57 0.67 2.06
CA LYS A 209 -26.32 1.23 0.93
C LYS A 209 -26.74 2.68 1.23
N GLY A 210 -26.25 3.62 0.41
CA GLY A 210 -26.63 5.04 0.48
C GLY A 210 -25.89 5.89 1.51
N VAL A 211 -24.89 5.34 2.21
CA VAL A 211 -24.00 6.15 3.07
C VAL A 211 -22.87 6.71 2.22
N HIS A 212 -22.72 8.04 2.25
CA HIS A 212 -21.65 8.75 1.58
C HIS A 212 -20.40 8.74 2.45
N ILE A 213 -19.31 8.15 1.97
CA ILE A 213 -18.04 8.09 2.71
C ILE A 213 -16.96 8.79 1.89
N ARG A 214 -16.28 9.77 2.47
CA ARG A 214 -15.20 10.50 1.83
C ARG A 214 -13.92 10.40 2.66
N ILE A 215 -12.79 10.22 1.98
CA ILE A 215 -11.47 10.33 2.58
C ILE A 215 -10.64 11.39 1.86
N THR A 216 -9.88 12.17 2.61
CA THR A 216 -8.99 13.22 2.09
C THR A 216 -7.65 13.14 2.82
N ASP A 217 -6.55 13.21 2.08
CA ASP A 217 -5.20 13.34 2.62
C ASP A 217 -4.65 14.74 2.31
N GLU A 218 -4.59 15.61 3.31
CA GLU A 218 -4.08 16.98 3.16
C GLU A 218 -2.58 17.01 2.86
N ARG A 219 -1.84 15.93 3.17
CA ARG A 219 -0.40 15.83 2.92
C ARG A 219 -0.12 15.69 1.42
N THR A 220 -0.96 14.95 0.70
CA THR A 220 -0.80 14.68 -0.74
C THR A 220 -1.77 15.47 -1.61
N GLY A 221 -2.88 15.93 -1.05
CA GLY A 221 -4.02 16.51 -1.77
C GLY A 221 -4.96 15.46 -2.39
N GLU A 222 -4.73 14.18 -2.14
CA GLU A 222 -5.53 13.09 -2.69
C GLU A 222 -6.87 12.95 -1.96
N SER A 223 -7.94 12.66 -2.69
CA SER A 223 -9.25 12.41 -2.09
C SER A 223 -10.06 11.39 -2.87
N HIS A 224 -10.77 10.54 -2.13
CA HIS A 224 -11.67 9.55 -2.67
C HIS A 224 -13.06 9.71 -2.07
N ASP A 225 -14.06 9.58 -2.93
CA ASP A 225 -15.47 9.74 -2.61
C ASP A 225 -16.23 8.47 -2.97
N PHE A 226 -16.97 7.92 -2.01
CA PHE A 226 -17.69 6.66 -2.14
C PHE A 226 -19.17 6.86 -1.83
N LEU A 227 -20.01 6.63 -2.84
CA LEU A 227 -21.46 6.53 -2.68
C LEU A 227 -21.97 5.36 -3.51
N ASN A 228 -22.17 4.21 -2.84
CA ASN A 228 -22.58 2.98 -3.50
C ASN A 228 -24.04 2.64 -3.16
N ALA A 229 -24.92 2.74 -4.15
CA ALA A 229 -26.33 2.34 -4.03
C ALA A 229 -26.55 0.84 -4.26
N GLY A 230 -25.65 0.18 -5.00
CA GLY A 230 -25.77 -1.23 -5.40
C GLY A 230 -25.39 -2.25 -4.32
N GLY A 231 -24.97 -1.81 -3.13
CA GLY A 231 -24.67 -2.70 -2.01
C GLY A 231 -23.56 -3.73 -2.28
N ILE A 232 -23.70 -4.91 -1.68
CA ILE A 232 -22.76 -6.02 -1.84
C ILE A 232 -22.75 -6.63 -3.25
N ASP A 233 -23.80 -6.42 -4.06
CA ASP A 233 -23.83 -6.87 -5.46
C ASP A 233 -22.82 -6.05 -6.28
N ALA A 234 -22.87 -4.73 -6.14
CA ALA A 234 -21.87 -3.84 -6.75
C ALA A 234 -20.46 -4.11 -6.22
N PHE A 235 -20.33 -4.60 -4.98
CA PHE A 235 -19.03 -5.02 -4.45
C PHE A 235 -18.51 -6.25 -5.18
N VAL A 236 -19.34 -7.28 -5.38
CA VAL A 236 -18.94 -8.47 -6.16
C VAL A 236 -18.62 -8.11 -7.59
N GLU A 237 -19.40 -7.22 -8.23
CA GLU A 237 -19.09 -6.72 -9.58
C GLU A 237 -17.76 -5.96 -9.61
N HIS A 238 -17.47 -5.15 -8.59
CA HIS A 238 -16.20 -4.46 -8.45
C HIS A 238 -15.04 -5.45 -8.31
N LEU A 239 -15.17 -6.46 -7.44
CA LEU A 239 -14.16 -7.50 -7.24
C LEU A 239 -13.95 -8.36 -8.50
N ASN A 240 -14.97 -8.47 -9.36
CA ASN A 240 -14.90 -9.16 -10.64
C ASN A 240 -14.58 -8.24 -11.83
N ARG A 241 -14.33 -6.93 -11.65
CA ARG A 241 -14.17 -5.98 -12.76
C ARG A 241 -13.01 -6.31 -13.71
N THR A 242 -12.02 -7.01 -13.20
CA THR A 242 -10.81 -7.44 -13.93
C THR A 242 -10.87 -8.90 -14.39
N LYS A 243 -11.96 -9.62 -14.07
CA LYS A 243 -12.17 -11.05 -14.31
C LYS A 243 -13.34 -11.23 -15.31
N ASN A 244 -13.41 -12.36 -16.02
CA ASN A 244 -14.58 -12.62 -16.87
C ASN A 244 -15.64 -13.39 -16.08
N ALA A 245 -16.70 -12.71 -15.67
CA ALA A 245 -17.83 -13.33 -14.99
C ALA A 245 -18.55 -14.33 -15.92
N LEU A 246 -18.89 -15.51 -15.39
CA LEU A 246 -19.55 -16.59 -16.15
C LEU A 246 -21.05 -16.35 -16.34
N HIS A 247 -21.66 -15.56 -15.47
CA HIS A 247 -23.07 -15.18 -15.53
C HIS A 247 -23.26 -13.75 -15.00
N LYS A 248 -24.35 -13.10 -15.44
CA LYS A 248 -24.77 -11.78 -14.95
C LYS A 248 -26.30 -11.76 -14.83
N PRO A 249 -26.87 -11.10 -13.80
CA PRO A 249 -26.20 -10.40 -12.68
C PRO A 249 -25.57 -11.35 -11.64
N PRO A 250 -24.85 -10.84 -10.62
CA PRO A 250 -24.50 -11.62 -9.42
C PRO A 250 -25.73 -12.23 -8.76
N ILE A 251 -25.56 -13.37 -8.08
CA ILE A 251 -26.63 -14.00 -7.31
C ILE A 251 -26.72 -13.31 -5.96
N HIS A 252 -27.87 -12.70 -5.69
CA HIS A 252 -28.17 -12.05 -4.42
C HIS A 252 -29.07 -12.93 -3.55
N ILE A 253 -28.69 -13.07 -2.28
CA ILE A 253 -29.41 -13.83 -1.27
C ILE A 253 -29.59 -12.93 -0.05
N GLU A 254 -30.84 -12.65 0.33
CA GLU A 254 -31.16 -11.94 1.57
C GLU A 254 -32.30 -12.66 2.30
N ASP A 255 -32.12 -12.92 3.59
CA ASP A 255 -33.19 -13.40 4.47
C ASP A 255 -32.89 -13.08 5.94
N THR A 256 -33.93 -13.01 6.77
CA THR A 256 -33.79 -12.80 8.22
C THR A 256 -34.45 -13.94 8.98
N LYS A 257 -33.67 -14.62 9.82
CA LYS A 257 -34.13 -15.76 10.61
C LYS A 257 -33.60 -15.68 12.04
N ALA A 258 -34.49 -15.87 13.01
CA ALA A 258 -34.18 -15.79 14.44
C ALA A 258 -33.42 -14.50 14.85
N GLY A 259 -33.77 -13.36 14.23
CA GLY A 259 -33.13 -12.06 14.50
C GLY A 259 -31.77 -11.85 13.82
N VAL A 260 -31.25 -12.85 13.09
CA VAL A 260 -30.03 -12.73 12.28
C VAL A 260 -30.42 -12.50 10.82
N THR A 261 -29.95 -11.39 10.25
CA THR A 261 -30.08 -11.12 8.80
C THR A 261 -28.84 -11.63 8.09
N VAL A 262 -29.04 -12.41 7.03
CA VAL A 262 -27.98 -12.95 6.18
C VAL A 262 -28.14 -12.34 4.80
N GLU A 263 -27.14 -11.59 4.35
CA GLU A 263 -27.06 -10.99 3.02
C GLU A 263 -25.79 -11.53 2.32
N VAL A 264 -25.93 -12.18 1.18
CA VAL A 264 -24.83 -12.79 0.43
C VAL A 264 -24.96 -12.44 -1.05
N ALA A 265 -23.88 -11.91 -1.62
CA ALA A 265 -23.73 -11.74 -3.06
C ALA A 265 -22.62 -12.67 -3.55
N LEU A 266 -22.86 -13.38 -4.65
CA LEU A 266 -21.89 -14.34 -5.17
C LEU A 266 -21.95 -14.46 -6.70
N GLN A 267 -20.78 -14.64 -7.32
CA GLN A 267 -20.65 -14.74 -8.77
C GLN A 267 -19.41 -15.56 -9.15
N TRP A 268 -19.58 -16.50 -10.08
CA TRP A 268 -18.45 -17.24 -10.64
C TRP A 268 -17.81 -16.49 -11.80
N ASN A 269 -16.50 -16.63 -11.92
CA ASN A 269 -15.68 -16.13 -13.01
C ASN A 269 -14.80 -17.25 -13.60
N ASP A 270 -14.07 -16.93 -14.67
CA ASP A 270 -13.23 -17.87 -15.41
C ASP A 270 -11.89 -18.19 -14.72
N THR A 271 -11.57 -17.52 -13.61
CA THR A 271 -10.32 -17.74 -12.87
C THR A 271 -10.34 -19.05 -12.09
N TYR A 272 -9.21 -19.38 -11.48
CA TYR A 272 -9.04 -20.60 -10.69
C TYR A 272 -9.02 -20.33 -9.17
N GLN A 273 -9.25 -19.08 -8.76
CA GLN A 273 -9.09 -18.66 -7.36
C GLN A 273 -10.44 -18.41 -6.71
N GLU A 274 -10.52 -18.76 -5.43
CA GLU A 274 -11.63 -18.40 -4.55
C GLU A 274 -11.34 -17.04 -3.93
N THR A 275 -12.27 -16.09 -4.06
CA THR A 275 -12.19 -14.76 -3.44
C THR A 275 -13.39 -14.59 -2.51
N LEU A 276 -13.16 -14.62 -1.20
CA LEU A 276 -14.23 -14.53 -0.19
C LEU A 276 -14.01 -13.37 0.76
N PHE A 277 -15.07 -12.60 0.98
CA PHE A 277 -15.12 -11.56 1.99
C PHE A 277 -16.22 -11.88 2.99
N CYS A 278 -15.84 -11.95 4.27
CA CYS A 278 -16.70 -12.34 5.36
C CYS A 278 -16.90 -11.15 6.30
N PHE A 279 -18.15 -10.79 6.59
CA PHE A 279 -18.51 -9.68 7.44
C PHE A 279 -19.55 -10.08 8.47
N THR A 280 -19.36 -9.59 9.69
CA THR A 280 -20.37 -9.63 10.75
C THR A 280 -20.56 -8.21 11.27
N ASN A 281 -21.78 -7.67 11.19
CA ASN A 281 -22.11 -6.28 11.58
C ASN A 281 -21.14 -5.25 10.98
N ASN A 282 -20.88 -5.33 9.66
CA ASN A 282 -19.93 -4.49 8.90
C ASN A 282 -18.43 -4.66 9.27
N ILE A 283 -18.10 -5.56 10.20
CA ILE A 283 -16.72 -5.86 10.59
C ILE A 283 -16.20 -7.01 9.75
N ARG A 284 -15.03 -6.84 9.15
CA ARG A 284 -14.38 -7.86 8.33
C ARG A 284 -13.79 -8.96 9.21
N ASN A 285 -14.23 -10.20 9.01
CA ASN A 285 -13.69 -11.36 9.69
C ASN A 285 -12.63 -12.02 8.78
N ARG A 286 -11.35 -11.67 8.97
CA ARG A 286 -10.23 -12.14 8.11
C ARG A 286 -10.07 -13.65 8.12
N ASP A 287 -10.27 -14.28 9.27
CA ASP A 287 -10.21 -15.73 9.46
C ASP A 287 -11.57 -16.42 9.21
N GLY A 288 -12.58 -15.65 8.78
CA GLY A 288 -13.94 -16.11 8.56
C GLY A 288 -14.65 -16.47 9.85
N GLY A 289 -15.14 -17.72 9.97
CA GLY A 289 -15.82 -18.21 11.15
C GLY A 289 -17.08 -19.02 10.84
N THR A 290 -17.99 -19.09 11.81
CA THR A 290 -19.19 -19.96 11.75
C THR A 290 -20.11 -19.67 10.56
N HIS A 291 -20.28 -18.40 10.20
CA HIS A 291 -21.01 -17.95 9.01
C HIS A 291 -20.37 -18.46 7.70
N LEU A 292 -19.05 -18.35 7.55
CA LEU A 292 -18.31 -18.88 6.39
C LEU A 292 -18.44 -20.42 6.29
N GLU A 293 -18.32 -21.13 7.40
CA GLU A 293 -18.51 -22.58 7.44
C GLU A 293 -19.92 -22.99 7.00
N GLY A 294 -20.95 -22.26 7.45
CA GLY A 294 -22.33 -22.48 7.05
C GLY A 294 -22.55 -22.27 5.55
N PHE A 295 -21.99 -21.17 5.01
CA PHE A 295 -22.02 -20.85 3.59
C PHE A 295 -21.35 -21.94 2.73
N ARG A 296 -20.11 -22.34 3.08
CA ARG A 296 -19.37 -23.39 2.36
C ARG A 296 -20.10 -24.74 2.36
N ALA A 297 -20.69 -25.11 3.50
CA ALA A 297 -21.47 -26.34 3.63
C ALA A 297 -22.75 -26.31 2.77
N ALA A 298 -23.49 -25.20 2.79
CA ALA A 298 -24.70 -25.03 2.00
C ALA A 298 -24.42 -25.14 0.50
N MET A 299 -23.45 -24.36 0.01
CA MET A 299 -23.12 -24.31 -1.41
C MET A 299 -22.67 -25.65 -1.97
N THR A 300 -21.76 -26.34 -1.25
CA THR A 300 -21.30 -27.68 -1.65
C THR A 300 -22.47 -28.65 -1.75
N ARG A 301 -23.44 -28.57 -0.82
CA ARG A 301 -24.61 -29.44 -0.79
C ARG A 301 -25.60 -29.14 -1.92
N VAL A 302 -25.91 -27.87 -2.18
CA VAL A 302 -26.83 -27.46 -3.26
C VAL A 302 -26.29 -27.94 -4.60
N ILE A 303 -25.02 -27.66 -4.90
CA ILE A 303 -24.44 -27.98 -6.21
C ILE A 303 -24.34 -29.50 -6.42
N ASN A 304 -23.97 -30.28 -5.40
CA ASN A 304 -23.98 -31.74 -5.50
C ASN A 304 -25.39 -32.30 -5.71
N THR A 305 -26.38 -31.81 -4.94
CA THR A 305 -27.78 -32.27 -5.05
C THR A 305 -28.33 -31.97 -6.44
N TYR A 306 -28.07 -30.77 -6.97
CA TYR A 306 -28.49 -30.37 -8.31
C TYR A 306 -27.80 -31.20 -9.41
N ALA A 307 -26.51 -31.50 -9.25
CA ALA A 307 -25.75 -32.32 -10.19
C ALA A 307 -26.23 -33.77 -10.26
N GLU A 308 -26.59 -34.35 -9.10
CA GLU A 308 -27.16 -35.70 -8.99
C GLU A 308 -28.56 -35.76 -9.61
N LYS A 309 -29.44 -34.82 -9.25
CA LYS A 309 -30.83 -34.74 -9.77
C LYS A 309 -30.86 -34.66 -11.30
N ASN A 310 -29.93 -33.92 -11.89
CA ASN A 310 -29.84 -33.74 -13.35
C ASN A 310 -28.98 -34.79 -14.06
N ASN A 311 -28.49 -35.83 -13.37
CA ASN A 311 -27.65 -36.91 -13.92
C ASN A 311 -26.34 -36.45 -14.60
N LEU A 312 -25.82 -35.27 -14.26
CA LEU A 312 -24.67 -34.66 -14.95
C LEU A 312 -23.31 -35.25 -14.53
N LEU A 313 -23.26 -36.00 -13.42
CA LEU A 313 -22.04 -36.65 -12.92
C LEU A 313 -21.74 -38.02 -13.55
N LYS A 314 -22.74 -38.67 -14.17
CA LYS A 314 -22.59 -40.02 -14.75
C LYS A 314 -21.65 -40.03 -15.96
N SER A 315 -21.60 -38.94 -16.74
CA SER A 315 -20.74 -38.81 -17.92
C SER A 315 -19.28 -38.50 -17.57
N SER A 316 -19.02 -37.91 -16.39
CA SER A 316 -17.71 -37.41 -16.00
C SER A 316 -16.92 -38.35 -15.09
N LYS A 317 -17.55 -39.28 -14.35
CA LYS A 317 -16.90 -40.19 -13.38
C LYS A 317 -16.02 -39.47 -12.34
N VAL A 318 -16.39 -38.26 -11.94
CA VAL A 318 -15.68 -37.47 -10.92
C VAL A 318 -16.62 -37.15 -9.77
N THR A 319 -16.11 -37.16 -8.54
CA THR A 319 -16.80 -36.66 -7.35
C THR A 319 -16.44 -35.20 -7.13
N LEU A 320 -17.45 -34.32 -7.03
CA LEU A 320 -17.23 -32.91 -6.74
C LEU A 320 -16.90 -32.73 -5.25
N SER A 321 -15.74 -32.15 -4.97
CA SER A 321 -15.40 -31.65 -3.64
C SER A 321 -15.91 -30.23 -3.44
N GLY A 322 -15.87 -29.74 -2.19
CA GLY A 322 -16.22 -28.35 -1.92
C GLY A 322 -15.26 -27.35 -2.58
N GLU A 323 -13.99 -27.69 -2.76
CA GLU A 323 -13.01 -26.83 -3.44
C GLU A 323 -13.33 -26.70 -4.93
N ASP A 324 -13.67 -27.82 -5.59
CA ASP A 324 -14.04 -27.84 -7.01
C ASP A 324 -15.23 -26.90 -7.28
N VAL A 325 -16.19 -26.85 -6.34
CA VAL A 325 -17.38 -26.01 -6.41
C VAL A 325 -17.06 -24.52 -6.27
N ARG A 326 -16.03 -24.17 -5.51
CA ARG A 326 -15.66 -22.78 -5.18
C ARG A 326 -14.56 -22.23 -6.08
N GLU A 327 -14.03 -23.02 -7.01
CA GLU A 327 -13.04 -22.56 -7.97
C GLU A 327 -13.62 -21.43 -8.84
N GLY A 328 -12.95 -20.27 -8.84
CA GLY A 328 -13.41 -19.08 -9.57
C GLY A 328 -14.60 -18.36 -8.92
N LEU A 329 -14.96 -18.69 -7.69
CA LEU A 329 -16.03 -18.03 -6.96
C LEU A 329 -15.53 -16.72 -6.35
N THR A 330 -16.26 -15.63 -6.58
CA THR A 330 -16.18 -14.41 -5.79
C THR A 330 -17.45 -14.24 -4.97
N ALA A 331 -17.35 -14.12 -3.65
CA ALA A 331 -18.51 -13.90 -2.80
C ALA A 331 -18.25 -12.96 -1.63
N VAL A 332 -19.28 -12.20 -1.29
CA VAL A 332 -19.36 -11.31 -0.13
C VAL A 332 -20.47 -11.84 0.78
N ILE A 333 -20.12 -12.18 2.02
CA ILE A 333 -21.02 -12.78 3.01
C ILE A 333 -21.15 -11.79 4.17
N SER A 334 -22.33 -11.20 4.35
CA SER A 334 -22.62 -10.24 5.41
C SER A 334 -23.69 -10.79 6.35
N ALA A 335 -23.34 -10.98 7.62
CA ALA A 335 -24.27 -11.39 8.67
C ALA A 335 -24.51 -10.23 9.64
N LYS A 336 -25.77 -9.87 9.86
CA LYS A 336 -26.18 -8.92 10.90
C LYS A 336 -26.70 -9.71 12.09
N VAL A 337 -25.93 -9.73 13.17
CA VAL A 337 -26.13 -10.57 14.35
C VAL A 337 -26.36 -9.66 15.56
N PRO A 338 -27.40 -9.90 16.39
CA PRO A 338 -27.64 -9.09 17.58
C PRO A 338 -26.51 -9.18 18.64
N ASP A 339 -26.10 -10.41 18.99
CA ASP A 339 -25.04 -10.67 19.99
C ASP A 339 -23.92 -11.54 19.39
N PRO A 340 -23.05 -11.00 18.51
CA PRO A 340 -21.97 -11.77 17.91
C PRO A 340 -20.83 -12.04 18.91
N LYS A 341 -20.30 -13.25 18.86
CA LYS A 341 -19.14 -13.68 19.67
C LYS A 341 -17.93 -13.87 18.78
N PHE A 342 -16.82 -13.24 19.15
CA PHE A 342 -15.55 -13.31 18.43
C PHE A 342 -14.47 -14.02 19.24
N SER A 343 -13.47 -14.60 18.57
CA SER A 343 -12.33 -15.25 19.24
C SER A 343 -11.35 -14.28 19.91
N SER A 344 -11.34 -13.02 19.47
CA SER A 344 -10.39 -11.98 19.89
C SER A 344 -11.00 -10.58 19.75
N GLN A 345 -10.33 -9.59 20.34
CA GLN A 345 -10.69 -8.17 20.21
C GLN A 345 -10.57 -7.65 18.78
N THR A 346 -9.65 -8.19 17.99
CA THR A 346 -9.48 -7.86 16.56
C THR A 346 -10.66 -8.35 15.70
N LYS A 347 -11.56 -9.17 16.26
CA LYS A 347 -12.78 -9.66 15.63
C LYS A 347 -12.53 -10.41 14.31
N ASP A 348 -11.35 -11.02 14.16
CA ASP A 348 -10.96 -11.71 12.92
C ASP A 348 -11.78 -12.98 12.64
N ARG A 349 -12.34 -13.63 13.68
CA ARG A 349 -13.14 -14.85 13.55
C ARG A 349 -14.43 -14.83 14.36
N LEU A 350 -15.56 -15.10 13.69
CA LEU A 350 -16.85 -15.32 14.34
C LEU A 350 -16.96 -16.74 14.92
N VAL A 351 -17.32 -16.85 16.20
CA VAL A 351 -17.49 -18.14 16.92
C VAL A 351 -18.93 -18.43 17.38
N SER A 352 -19.88 -17.54 17.08
CA SER A 352 -21.32 -17.74 17.32
C SER A 352 -21.86 -18.98 16.58
N SER A 353 -22.12 -20.06 17.33
CA SER A 353 -22.45 -21.38 16.77
C SER A 353 -23.79 -21.44 16.03
N GLU A 354 -24.78 -20.69 16.50
CA GLU A 354 -26.14 -20.56 15.97
C GLU A 354 -26.15 -19.95 14.56
N VAL A 355 -25.20 -19.04 14.29
CA VAL A 355 -25.09 -18.36 13.00
C VAL A 355 -24.77 -19.35 11.87
N LYS A 356 -23.99 -20.41 12.15
CA LYS A 356 -23.66 -21.45 11.15
C LYS A 356 -24.91 -22.09 10.57
N GLY A 357 -25.83 -22.53 11.44
CA GLY A 357 -27.06 -23.21 11.02
C GLY A 357 -28.02 -22.27 10.29
N ILE A 358 -28.09 -21.01 10.71
CA ILE A 358 -28.92 -19.98 10.07
C ILE A 358 -28.41 -19.69 8.66
N VAL A 359 -27.13 -19.33 8.51
CA VAL A 359 -26.52 -19.05 7.20
C VAL A 359 -26.63 -20.25 6.29
N GLN A 360 -26.36 -21.46 6.80
CA GLN A 360 -26.47 -22.68 6.00
C GLN A 360 -27.88 -22.88 5.46
N THR A 361 -28.91 -22.64 6.28
CA THR A 361 -30.31 -22.81 5.84
C THR A 361 -30.70 -21.76 4.81
N VAL A 362 -30.43 -20.48 5.09
CA VAL A 362 -30.78 -19.37 4.18
C VAL A 362 -30.11 -19.55 2.81
N VAL A 363 -28.81 -19.83 2.80
CA VAL A 363 -28.06 -20.03 1.56
C VAL A 363 -28.54 -21.27 0.82
N TYR A 364 -28.80 -22.38 1.52
CA TYR A 364 -29.30 -23.61 0.88
C TYR A 364 -30.65 -23.38 0.20
N ASP A 365 -31.62 -22.80 0.91
CA ASP A 365 -32.97 -22.61 0.41
C ASP A 365 -32.98 -21.66 -0.80
N LYS A 366 -32.36 -20.47 -0.66
CA LYS A 366 -32.38 -19.44 -1.70
C LYS A 366 -31.53 -19.81 -2.92
N LEU A 367 -30.37 -20.41 -2.72
CA LEU A 367 -29.53 -20.85 -3.85
C LEU A 367 -30.17 -22.01 -4.61
N ASN A 368 -30.85 -22.93 -3.91
CA ASN A 368 -31.57 -24.02 -4.57
C ASN A 368 -32.77 -23.47 -5.38
N THR A 369 -33.53 -22.52 -4.85
CA THR A 369 -34.56 -21.80 -5.61
C THR A 369 -33.97 -21.14 -6.86
N PHE A 370 -32.85 -20.41 -6.73
CA PHE A 370 -32.19 -19.78 -7.86
C PHE A 370 -31.79 -20.79 -8.95
N PHE A 371 -31.25 -21.95 -8.57
CA PHE A 371 -30.81 -22.98 -9.53
C PHE A 371 -31.97 -23.60 -10.30
N GLU A 372 -33.13 -23.79 -9.66
CA GLU A 372 -34.34 -24.29 -10.32
C GLU A 372 -34.98 -23.22 -11.23
N GLU A 373 -34.94 -21.95 -10.84
CA GLU A 373 -35.46 -20.82 -11.63
C GLU A 373 -34.55 -20.42 -12.80
N ASN A 374 -33.24 -20.65 -12.68
CA ASN A 374 -32.21 -20.25 -13.65
C ASN A 374 -31.35 -21.44 -14.12
N PRO A 375 -31.93 -22.40 -14.90
CA PRO A 375 -31.23 -23.64 -15.27
C PRO A 375 -29.99 -23.41 -16.15
N ARG A 376 -29.97 -22.32 -16.93
CA ARG A 376 -28.85 -21.98 -17.82
C ARG A 376 -27.61 -21.60 -17.01
N GLU A 377 -27.79 -20.70 -16.06
CA GLU A 377 -26.75 -20.21 -15.15
C GLU A 377 -26.26 -21.35 -14.26
N ALA A 378 -27.18 -22.15 -13.69
CA ALA A 378 -26.86 -23.33 -12.90
C ALA A 378 -26.01 -24.35 -13.69
N LYS A 379 -26.30 -24.55 -14.98
CA LYS A 379 -25.52 -25.44 -15.85
C LYS A 379 -24.10 -24.91 -16.09
N ILE A 380 -23.93 -23.61 -16.35
CA ILE A 380 -22.62 -22.97 -16.55
C ILE A 380 -21.75 -23.12 -15.29
N ILE A 381 -22.32 -22.84 -14.12
CA ILE A 381 -21.63 -22.98 -12.82
C ILE A 381 -21.22 -24.43 -12.59
N LEU A 382 -22.10 -25.38 -12.87
CA LEU A 382 -21.82 -26.80 -12.68
C LEU A 382 -20.76 -27.33 -13.66
N GLU A 383 -20.77 -26.89 -14.92
CA GLU A 383 -19.74 -27.23 -15.90
C GLU A 383 -18.35 -26.78 -15.42
N LYS A 384 -18.24 -25.54 -14.90
CA LYS A 384 -17.01 -25.02 -14.27
C LYS A 384 -16.55 -25.91 -13.10
N ALA A 385 -17.45 -26.30 -12.20
CA ALA A 385 -17.11 -27.19 -11.09
C ALA A 385 -16.66 -28.59 -11.55
N ILE A 386 -17.28 -29.14 -12.61
CA ILE A 386 -16.88 -30.44 -13.19
C ILE A 386 -15.49 -30.33 -13.85
N GLU A 387 -15.19 -29.23 -14.53
CA GLU A 387 -13.86 -28.98 -15.09
C GLU A 387 -12.78 -28.89 -13.99
N ALA A 388 -13.06 -28.15 -12.92
CA ALA A 388 -12.17 -28.06 -11.74
C ALA A 388 -11.90 -29.44 -11.15
N ALA A 389 -12.94 -30.25 -10.95
CA ALA A 389 -12.80 -31.59 -10.40
C ALA A 389 -11.99 -32.53 -11.31
N ARG A 390 -12.17 -32.43 -12.64
CA ARG A 390 -11.35 -33.18 -13.61
C ARG A 390 -9.88 -32.75 -13.56
N ALA A 391 -9.63 -31.45 -13.44
CA ALA A 391 -8.27 -30.89 -13.32
C ALA A 391 -7.60 -31.35 -12.02
N ARG A 392 -8.30 -31.32 -10.88
CA ARG A 392 -7.82 -31.84 -9.59
C ARG A 392 -7.44 -33.32 -9.70
N GLU A 393 -8.30 -34.15 -10.31
CA GLU A 393 -8.00 -35.56 -10.53
C GLU A 393 -6.78 -35.80 -11.43
N ALA A 394 -6.61 -34.98 -12.48
CA ALA A 394 -5.43 -35.01 -13.33
C ALA A 394 -4.16 -34.59 -12.57
N ALA A 395 -4.25 -33.53 -11.77
CA ALA A 395 -3.15 -33.04 -10.93
C ALA A 395 -2.75 -34.07 -9.88
N ARG A 396 -3.72 -34.73 -9.21
CA ARG A 396 -3.46 -35.83 -8.27
C ARG A 396 -2.69 -36.96 -8.93
N LYS A 397 -3.14 -37.41 -10.12
CA LYS A 397 -2.44 -38.45 -10.90
C LYS A 397 -1.03 -38.02 -11.29
N ALA A 398 -0.84 -36.76 -11.71
CA ALA A 398 0.48 -36.21 -12.04
C ALA A 398 1.41 -36.17 -10.82
N ARG A 399 0.92 -35.70 -9.66
CA ARG A 399 1.65 -35.70 -8.39
C ARG A 399 2.04 -37.12 -7.98
N GLU A 400 1.12 -38.09 -8.03
CA GLU A 400 1.41 -39.50 -7.73
C GLU A 400 2.47 -40.10 -8.68
N LEU A 401 2.39 -39.80 -9.98
CA LEU A 401 3.38 -40.27 -10.96
C LEU A 401 4.77 -39.70 -10.67
N THR A 402 4.83 -38.44 -10.24
CA THR A 402 6.07 -37.74 -9.87
C THR A 402 6.64 -38.27 -8.55
N ARG A 403 5.77 -38.53 -7.56
CA ARG A 403 6.13 -39.13 -6.26
C ARG A 403 6.62 -40.57 -6.40
N ARG A 404 6.02 -41.36 -7.30
CA ARG A 404 6.48 -42.71 -7.63
C ARG A 404 7.82 -42.71 -8.36
N LYS A 405 8.08 -41.74 -9.25
CA LYS A 405 9.42 -41.58 -9.86
C LYS A 405 10.48 -41.12 -8.85
N GLY A 406 10.16 -40.18 -7.96
CA GLY A 406 11.06 -39.70 -6.90
C GLY A 406 11.28 -40.67 -5.73
N ALA A 407 10.48 -41.74 -5.60
CA ALA A 407 10.71 -42.80 -4.63
C ALA A 407 11.77 -43.83 -5.10
N LEU A 408 11.98 -43.98 -6.41
CA LEU A 408 13.07 -44.79 -6.97
C LEU A 408 14.38 -43.97 -7.11
N ASP A 409 14.30 -42.67 -7.43
CA ASP A 409 15.44 -41.73 -7.45
C ASP A 409 15.46 -40.92 -6.15
N GLY A 410 16.13 -41.44 -5.12
CA GLY A 410 16.09 -40.86 -3.76
C GLY A 410 16.35 -39.36 -3.72
N GLY A 411 15.35 -38.58 -3.27
CA GLY A 411 15.48 -37.30 -2.57
C GLY A 411 16.54 -36.30 -3.06
N GLY A 412 16.81 -36.25 -4.37
CA GLY A 412 17.88 -35.43 -4.92
C GLY A 412 17.48 -33.97 -5.05
N LEU A 413 18.37 -33.08 -4.62
CA LEU A 413 18.31 -31.67 -4.98
C LEU A 413 18.33 -31.50 -6.50
N PRO A 414 17.69 -30.47 -7.06
CA PRO A 414 17.72 -30.24 -8.50
C PRO A 414 19.16 -30.13 -9.02
N GLY A 415 19.50 -30.81 -10.11
CA GLY A 415 20.88 -30.81 -10.64
C GLY A 415 21.41 -29.44 -11.07
N LYS A 416 20.53 -28.45 -11.29
CA LYS A 416 20.89 -27.05 -11.57
C LYS A 416 21.26 -26.25 -10.31
N LEU A 417 20.77 -26.67 -9.14
CA LEU A 417 20.98 -25.95 -7.89
C LEU A 417 22.44 -26.13 -7.44
N ALA A 418 23.15 -25.02 -7.31
CA ALA A 418 24.37 -24.99 -6.53
C ALA A 418 23.97 -24.71 -5.07
N ASP A 419 23.91 -25.72 -4.22
CA ASP A 419 23.50 -25.55 -2.80
C ASP A 419 24.62 -24.90 -1.95
N CYS A 420 24.28 -24.42 -0.76
CA CYS A 420 25.20 -23.95 0.28
C CYS A 420 25.54 -25.06 1.29
N GLN A 421 26.52 -24.82 2.16
CA GLN A 421 26.93 -25.76 3.21
C GLN A 421 26.08 -25.65 4.47
N GLU A 422 25.57 -24.44 4.75
CA GLU A 422 24.73 -24.12 5.89
C GLU A 422 23.36 -24.78 5.74
N ARG A 423 22.88 -25.36 6.85
CA ARG A 423 21.61 -26.08 6.91
C ARG A 423 20.55 -25.33 7.72
N ASP A 424 20.95 -24.37 8.55
CA ASP A 424 20.01 -23.49 9.23
C ASP A 424 19.33 -22.55 8.21
N PRO A 425 18.01 -22.67 7.97
CA PRO A 425 17.31 -21.81 7.03
C PRO A 425 17.43 -20.32 7.34
N ALA A 426 17.60 -19.94 8.61
CA ALA A 426 17.72 -18.54 9.03
C ALA A 426 19.02 -17.89 8.58
N LEU A 427 20.08 -18.68 8.42
CA LEU A 427 21.39 -18.23 7.99
C LEU A 427 21.62 -18.44 6.49
N SER A 428 20.83 -19.30 5.86
CA SER A 428 20.94 -19.66 4.45
C SER A 428 20.15 -18.73 3.51
N GLU A 429 20.75 -18.43 2.37
CA GLU A 429 20.21 -17.55 1.33
C GLU A 429 20.22 -18.27 -0.02
N ILE A 430 19.23 -17.99 -0.87
CA ILE A 430 19.19 -18.51 -2.24
C ILE A 430 19.01 -17.37 -3.24
N PHE A 431 19.84 -17.34 -4.29
CA PHE A 431 19.75 -16.39 -5.38
C PHE A 431 19.13 -17.06 -6.61
N PHE A 432 18.04 -16.47 -7.12
CA PHE A 432 17.46 -16.82 -8.41
C PHE A 432 18.06 -15.90 -9.46
N VAL A 433 18.80 -16.49 -10.41
CA VAL A 433 19.61 -15.75 -11.38
C VAL A 433 19.11 -15.99 -12.80
N GLU A 434 19.03 -14.91 -13.56
CA GLU A 434 18.63 -14.94 -14.97
C GLU A 434 19.74 -15.55 -15.84
N GLY A 435 19.49 -16.74 -16.37
CA GLY A 435 20.38 -17.42 -17.31
C GLY A 435 21.60 -18.12 -16.68
N ASP A 436 22.18 -19.04 -17.46
CA ASP A 436 23.35 -19.81 -17.02
C ASP A 436 24.64 -18.96 -16.96
N SER A 437 24.72 -17.88 -17.74
CA SER A 437 25.90 -17.00 -17.77
C SER A 437 26.08 -16.26 -16.44
N ALA A 438 25.07 -15.48 -16.05
CA ALA A 438 25.08 -14.79 -14.76
C ALA A 438 25.08 -15.80 -13.59
N GLY A 439 24.39 -16.94 -13.73
CA GLY A 439 24.46 -18.05 -12.77
C GLY A 439 25.88 -18.61 -12.57
N GLY A 440 26.67 -18.67 -13.65
CA GLY A 440 28.07 -19.06 -13.61
C GLY A 440 28.93 -18.09 -12.81
N SER A 441 28.81 -16.79 -13.09
CA SER A 441 29.52 -15.73 -12.34
C SER A 441 29.11 -15.70 -10.86
N ALA A 442 27.81 -15.79 -10.58
CA ALA A 442 27.27 -15.83 -9.22
C ALA A 442 27.77 -17.07 -8.45
N LYS A 443 27.79 -18.24 -9.10
CA LYS A 443 28.33 -19.47 -8.48
C LYS A 443 29.82 -19.36 -8.13
N GLN A 444 30.59 -18.63 -8.93
CA GLN A 444 32.02 -18.42 -8.67
C GLN A 444 32.27 -17.38 -7.57
N GLY A 445 31.48 -16.30 -7.54
CA GLY A 445 31.66 -15.18 -6.61
C GLY A 445 31.01 -15.36 -5.23
N ARG A 446 30.05 -16.28 -5.08
CA ARG A 446 29.30 -16.47 -3.82
C ARG A 446 30.15 -16.92 -2.63
N ASP A 447 29.64 -16.66 -1.43
CA ASP A 447 30.03 -17.41 -0.24
C ASP A 447 29.36 -18.80 -0.24
N ARG A 448 30.15 -19.84 -0.46
CA ARG A 448 29.65 -21.23 -0.49
C ARG A 448 29.14 -21.71 0.87
N LYS A 449 29.50 -21.02 1.96
CA LYS A 449 29.05 -21.37 3.30
C LYS A 449 27.52 -21.25 3.38
N ASN A 450 26.95 -20.13 2.99
CA ASN A 450 25.53 -19.83 3.22
C ASN A 450 24.73 -19.36 1.99
N GLN A 451 25.33 -19.22 0.81
CA GLN A 451 24.62 -18.77 -0.40
C GLN A 451 24.44 -19.89 -1.42
N ALA A 452 23.20 -20.22 -1.73
CA ALA A 452 22.80 -21.11 -2.82
C ALA A 452 22.49 -20.31 -4.10
N ILE A 453 22.77 -20.89 -5.27
CA ILE A 453 22.51 -20.25 -6.57
C ILE A 453 21.63 -21.19 -7.41
N LEU A 454 20.52 -20.67 -7.91
CA LEU A 454 19.64 -21.36 -8.84
C LEU A 454 19.54 -20.57 -10.16
N PRO A 455 20.25 -21.00 -11.22
CA PRO A 455 20.13 -20.40 -12.55
C PRO A 455 18.85 -20.88 -13.24
N LEU A 456 18.15 -19.96 -13.88
CA LEU A 456 16.86 -20.20 -14.52
C LEU A 456 16.93 -19.86 -16.02
N ARG A 457 16.31 -20.70 -16.86
CA ARG A 457 16.38 -20.54 -18.32
C ARG A 457 15.06 -20.02 -18.88
N GLY A 458 15.14 -18.92 -19.63
CA GLY A 458 13.99 -18.33 -20.29
C GLY A 458 12.99 -17.69 -19.32
N LYS A 459 11.87 -17.24 -19.86
CA LYS A 459 10.79 -16.60 -19.09
C LYS A 459 10.00 -17.66 -18.32
N VAL A 460 9.78 -17.42 -17.04
CA VAL A 460 8.96 -18.28 -16.17
C VAL A 460 7.52 -18.32 -16.70
N LEU A 461 6.83 -19.44 -16.50
CA LEU A 461 5.42 -19.55 -16.86
C LEU A 461 4.59 -18.53 -16.06
N ASN A 462 3.78 -17.74 -16.75
CA ASN A 462 2.79 -16.88 -16.09
C ASN A 462 1.71 -17.75 -15.43
N VAL A 463 1.77 -17.87 -14.11
CA VAL A 463 0.83 -18.70 -13.34
C VAL A 463 -0.56 -18.09 -13.17
N GLU A 464 -0.71 -16.79 -13.43
CA GLU A 464 -2.04 -16.15 -13.41
C GLU A 464 -2.94 -16.70 -14.53
N LYS A 465 -2.33 -16.97 -15.70
CA LYS A 465 -3.02 -17.51 -16.89
C LYS A 465 -3.02 -19.02 -16.97
N ALA A 466 -2.21 -19.67 -16.14
CA ALA A 466 -1.97 -21.11 -16.24
C ALA A 466 -2.72 -21.86 -15.16
N ARG A 467 -3.40 -22.95 -15.58
CA ARG A 467 -3.98 -23.91 -14.65
C ARG A 467 -2.91 -24.56 -13.79
N PHE A 468 -3.31 -24.98 -12.59
CA PHE A 468 -2.41 -25.57 -11.61
C PHE A 468 -1.72 -26.86 -12.10
N ASP A 469 -2.39 -27.69 -12.91
CA ASP A 469 -1.80 -28.90 -13.51
C ASP A 469 -0.71 -28.57 -14.55
N LYS A 470 -0.95 -27.56 -15.40
CA LYS A 470 0.05 -27.06 -16.37
C LYS A 470 1.25 -26.43 -15.67
N MET A 471 1.00 -25.72 -14.57
CA MET A 471 2.04 -25.18 -13.71
C MET A 471 2.91 -26.29 -13.13
N LEU A 472 2.32 -27.37 -12.60
CA LEU A 472 3.04 -28.53 -12.10
C LEU A 472 3.81 -29.30 -13.16
N GLN A 473 3.48 -29.17 -14.45
CA GLN A 473 4.23 -29.78 -15.55
C GLN A 473 5.45 -28.95 -15.96
N ASN A 474 5.55 -27.68 -15.55
CA ASN A 474 6.66 -26.81 -15.90
C ASN A 474 7.94 -27.19 -15.16
N GLU A 475 9.02 -27.47 -15.90
CA GLU A 475 10.28 -27.92 -15.32
C GLU A 475 10.98 -26.87 -14.44
N GLU A 476 10.97 -25.59 -14.81
CA GLU A 476 11.59 -24.53 -14.00
C GLU A 476 10.86 -24.35 -12.66
N LEU A 477 9.52 -24.36 -12.66
CA LEU A 477 8.73 -24.27 -11.43
C LEU A 477 8.92 -25.50 -10.54
N LYS A 478 8.98 -26.72 -11.10
CA LYS A 478 9.30 -27.93 -10.31
C LYS A 478 10.65 -27.81 -9.62
N VAL A 479 11.66 -27.30 -10.34
CA VAL A 479 13.01 -27.08 -9.80
C VAL A 479 12.98 -26.07 -8.66
N ILE A 480 12.25 -24.95 -8.81
CA ILE A 480 12.06 -23.95 -7.75
C ILE A 480 11.37 -24.55 -6.53
N ILE A 481 10.25 -25.26 -6.69
CA ILE A 481 9.50 -25.86 -5.57
C ILE A 481 10.36 -26.88 -4.83
N THR A 482 11.10 -27.70 -5.57
CA THR A 482 12.01 -28.71 -5.00
C THR A 482 13.18 -28.04 -4.27
N ALA A 483 13.73 -26.95 -4.81
CA ALA A 483 14.71 -26.14 -4.11
C ALA A 483 14.10 -25.45 -2.87
N LEU A 484 12.85 -25.04 -2.93
CA LEU A 484 12.02 -24.54 -1.83
C LEU A 484 12.04 -25.44 -0.59
N GLY A 485 11.71 -26.71 -0.84
CA GLY A 485 11.38 -27.68 0.19
C GLY A 485 9.98 -27.50 0.80
N THR A 486 9.28 -26.42 0.46
CA THR A 486 7.98 -26.05 1.04
C THR A 486 6.80 -26.84 0.50
N GLY A 487 6.93 -27.52 -0.64
CA GLY A 487 5.76 -28.00 -1.39
C GLY A 487 5.02 -26.85 -2.09
N ILE A 488 3.84 -27.11 -2.65
CA ILE A 488 3.04 -26.12 -3.39
C ILE A 488 1.53 -26.39 -3.29
N GLY A 489 0.74 -25.31 -3.25
CA GLY A 489 -0.72 -25.36 -3.15
C GLY A 489 -1.21 -25.54 -1.71
N GLN A 490 -2.49 -25.25 -1.46
CA GLN A 490 -3.04 -25.15 -0.10
C GLN A 490 -2.90 -26.43 0.76
N GLU A 491 -2.95 -27.62 0.14
CA GLU A 491 -2.88 -28.90 0.87
C GLU A 491 -1.44 -29.33 1.21
N ASP A 492 -0.46 -29.01 0.37
CA ASP A 492 0.90 -29.53 0.46
C ASP A 492 1.93 -28.46 0.86
N PHE A 493 1.59 -27.17 0.74
CA PHE A 493 2.50 -26.07 1.09
C PHE A 493 2.66 -25.95 2.61
N LYS A 494 3.92 -25.98 3.04
CA LYS A 494 4.36 -25.89 4.44
C LYS A 494 5.54 -24.96 4.52
N VAL A 495 5.30 -23.75 5.00
CA VAL A 495 6.33 -22.73 5.15
C VAL A 495 7.41 -23.13 6.14
N GLU A 496 7.09 -23.94 7.15
CA GLU A 496 8.03 -24.47 8.13
C GLU A 496 9.13 -25.36 7.52
N ASN A 497 8.89 -25.90 6.32
CA ASN A 497 9.88 -26.69 5.59
C ASN A 497 10.78 -25.84 4.68
N LEU A 498 10.64 -24.52 4.72
CA LEU A 498 11.44 -23.60 3.91
C LEU A 498 12.93 -23.75 4.25
N ARG A 499 13.75 -23.95 3.21
CA ARG A 499 15.19 -24.19 3.39
C ARG A 499 16.05 -22.93 3.40
N TYR A 500 15.51 -21.79 2.95
CA TYR A 500 16.22 -20.51 2.87
C TYR A 500 15.28 -19.39 3.30
N HIS A 501 15.58 -18.69 4.39
CA HIS A 501 14.76 -17.57 4.86
C HIS A 501 14.98 -16.28 4.05
N LYS A 502 15.99 -16.24 3.19
CA LYS A 502 16.19 -15.16 2.22
C LYS A 502 16.23 -15.72 0.80
N ILE A 503 15.17 -15.43 0.06
CA ILE A 503 15.04 -15.74 -1.36
C ILE A 503 15.27 -14.43 -2.12
N ILE A 504 16.38 -14.35 -2.85
CA ILE A 504 16.85 -13.13 -3.49
C ILE A 504 16.68 -13.26 -5.01
N LEU A 505 15.84 -12.41 -5.60
CA LEU A 505 15.65 -12.30 -7.04
C LEU A 505 16.75 -11.39 -7.61
N MET A 506 17.66 -11.96 -8.39
CA MET A 506 18.78 -11.26 -9.01
C MET A 506 18.63 -11.32 -10.54
N THR A 507 17.86 -10.37 -11.07
CA THR A 507 17.53 -10.22 -12.49
C THR A 507 18.31 -9.04 -13.10
N ASP A 508 18.43 -9.02 -14.43
CA ASP A 508 19.09 -7.91 -15.12
C ASP A 508 18.29 -6.60 -14.99
N ALA A 509 18.98 -5.47 -15.11
CA ALA A 509 18.41 -4.11 -15.00
C ALA A 509 17.84 -3.62 -16.34
N ASP A 510 17.22 -4.52 -17.10
CA ASP A 510 16.61 -4.27 -18.41
C ASP A 510 15.11 -4.62 -18.41
N VAL A 511 14.50 -4.54 -19.59
CA VAL A 511 13.08 -4.84 -19.78
C VAL A 511 12.74 -6.32 -19.57
N ASP A 512 13.67 -7.23 -19.88
CA ASP A 512 13.46 -8.67 -19.76
C ASP A 512 13.60 -9.13 -18.31
N GLY A 513 14.60 -8.64 -17.59
CA GLY A 513 14.77 -8.84 -16.15
C GLY A 513 13.60 -8.27 -15.35
N SER A 514 13.09 -7.10 -15.73
CA SER A 514 11.87 -6.53 -15.13
C SER A 514 10.65 -7.43 -15.36
N HIS A 515 10.51 -8.03 -16.54
CA HIS A 515 9.42 -8.97 -16.84
C HIS A 515 9.56 -10.28 -16.05
N ILE A 516 10.76 -10.85 -15.97
CA ILE A 516 11.03 -12.06 -15.19
C ILE A 516 10.74 -11.83 -13.70
N ARG A 517 11.17 -10.67 -13.16
CA ARG A 517 10.85 -10.27 -11.80
C ARG A 517 9.34 -10.23 -11.56
N THR A 518 8.56 -9.63 -12.46
CA THR A 518 7.09 -9.61 -12.34
C THR A 518 6.49 -11.02 -12.35
N LEU A 519 7.01 -11.93 -13.19
CA LEU A 519 6.56 -13.33 -13.22
C LEU A 519 6.85 -14.06 -11.90
N PHE A 520 8.01 -13.85 -11.29
CA PHE A 520 8.34 -14.42 -9.97
C PHE A 520 7.44 -13.87 -8.88
N LEU A 521 7.27 -12.55 -8.83
CA LEU A 521 6.41 -11.92 -7.84
C LEU A 521 4.98 -12.45 -7.95
N THR A 522 4.48 -12.63 -9.18
CA THR A 522 3.18 -13.26 -9.43
C THR A 522 3.14 -14.70 -8.93
N PHE A 523 4.18 -15.50 -9.21
CA PHE A 523 4.26 -16.87 -8.74
C PHE A 523 4.23 -16.99 -7.22
N PHE A 524 5.09 -16.24 -6.52
CA PHE A 524 5.12 -16.23 -5.07
C PHE A 524 3.82 -15.70 -4.49
N TYR A 525 3.26 -14.63 -5.06
CA TYR A 525 2.02 -14.03 -4.57
C TYR A 525 0.85 -15.00 -4.68
N ARG A 526 0.74 -15.75 -5.78
CA ARG A 526 -0.37 -16.69 -6.02
C ARG A 526 -0.23 -18.03 -5.33
N GLN A 527 0.98 -18.56 -5.22
CA GLN A 527 1.21 -19.95 -4.80
C GLN A 527 1.85 -20.08 -3.42
N MET A 528 2.54 -19.05 -2.95
CA MET A 528 3.35 -19.08 -1.73
C MET A 528 3.26 -17.73 -0.99
N THR A 529 2.04 -17.17 -0.87
CA THR A 529 1.79 -15.82 -0.34
C THR A 529 2.42 -15.61 1.03
N GLU A 530 2.43 -16.66 1.86
CA GLU A 530 3.01 -16.64 3.20
C GLU A 530 4.51 -16.30 3.21
N LEU A 531 5.25 -16.62 2.14
CA LEU A 531 6.66 -16.23 2.02
C LEU A 531 6.83 -14.70 1.89
N LEU A 532 5.87 -14.02 1.25
CA LEU A 532 5.86 -12.57 1.14
C LEU A 532 5.43 -11.94 2.47
N LEU A 533 4.39 -12.46 3.10
CA LEU A 533 3.88 -11.96 4.37
C LEU A 533 4.91 -12.07 5.50
N ARG A 534 5.71 -13.15 5.51
CA ARG A 534 6.82 -13.34 6.46
C ARG A 534 8.12 -12.62 6.05
N GLY A 535 8.13 -11.91 4.93
CA GLY A 535 9.27 -11.10 4.49
C GLY A 535 10.49 -11.92 4.04
N HIS A 536 10.27 -13.09 3.42
CA HIS A 536 11.36 -13.95 2.93
C HIS A 536 11.81 -13.63 1.49
N ILE A 537 11.05 -12.83 0.73
CA ILE A 537 11.35 -12.49 -0.66
C ILE A 537 12.06 -11.12 -0.75
N TYR A 538 13.19 -11.09 -1.46
CA TYR A 538 14.04 -9.93 -1.66
C TYR A 538 14.37 -9.74 -3.14
N ILE A 539 14.65 -8.51 -3.55
CA ILE A 539 15.12 -8.16 -4.90
C ILE A 539 16.51 -7.54 -4.75
N ALA A 540 17.50 -8.06 -5.49
CA ALA A 540 18.84 -7.51 -5.52
C ALA A 540 18.88 -6.15 -6.25
N GLN A 541 19.79 -5.27 -5.84
CA GLN A 541 20.00 -3.96 -6.47
C GLN A 541 21.44 -3.84 -6.99
N PRO A 542 21.75 -4.45 -8.15
CA PRO A 542 23.07 -4.32 -8.76
C PRO A 542 23.34 -2.87 -9.19
N PRO A 543 24.61 -2.43 -9.25
CA PRO A 543 24.96 -1.08 -9.66
C PRO A 543 24.72 -0.86 -11.16
N LEU A 544 24.19 0.31 -11.53
CA LEU A 544 23.97 0.69 -12.93
C LEU A 544 25.25 1.22 -13.60
N TYR A 545 26.13 1.87 -12.83
CA TYR A 545 27.33 2.51 -13.34
C TYR A 545 28.60 2.07 -12.61
N LYS A 546 29.68 1.95 -13.38
CA LYS A 546 31.05 1.86 -12.90
C LYS A 546 31.83 3.07 -13.38
N VAL A 547 32.40 3.82 -12.44
CA VAL A 547 33.24 4.97 -12.72
C VAL A 547 34.69 4.62 -12.39
N LYS A 548 35.58 4.78 -13.37
CA LYS A 548 37.02 4.52 -13.22
C LYS A 548 37.84 5.79 -13.43
N LYS A 549 38.73 6.07 -12.47
CA LYS A 549 39.71 7.17 -12.53
C LYS A 549 41.10 6.62 -12.19
N GLY A 550 41.94 6.42 -13.19
CA GLY A 550 43.25 5.77 -13.00
C GLY A 550 43.08 4.36 -12.41
N LYS A 551 43.56 4.13 -11.18
CA LYS A 551 43.47 2.84 -10.47
C LYS A 551 42.24 2.71 -9.55
N THR A 552 41.52 3.79 -9.25
CA THR A 552 40.35 3.75 -8.37
C THR A 552 39.09 3.48 -9.18
N GLU A 553 38.25 2.56 -8.69
CA GLU A 553 36.97 2.20 -9.28
C GLU A 553 35.86 2.45 -8.25
N THR A 554 34.71 2.96 -8.71
CA THR A 554 33.56 3.28 -7.86
C THR A 554 32.29 2.82 -8.55
N TYR A 555 31.39 2.17 -7.81
CA TYR A 555 30.14 1.63 -8.31
C TYR A 555 28.98 2.51 -7.85
N LEU A 556 28.09 2.87 -8.77
CA LEU A 556 26.98 3.79 -8.52
C LEU A 556 25.68 3.12 -8.96
N LYS A 557 24.67 3.20 -8.08
CA LYS A 557 23.41 2.45 -8.22
C LYS A 557 22.46 3.01 -9.28
N ASP A 558 22.42 4.33 -9.45
CA ASP A 558 21.45 5.03 -10.29
C ASP A 558 22.06 6.32 -10.87
N GLU A 559 21.29 7.01 -11.74
CA GLU A 559 21.71 8.27 -12.36
C GLU A 559 21.98 9.36 -11.31
N ARG A 560 21.17 9.41 -10.25
CA ARG A 560 21.31 10.41 -9.18
C ARG A 560 22.63 10.26 -8.44
N ALA A 561 23.05 9.03 -8.15
CA ALA A 561 24.34 8.73 -7.55
C ALA A 561 25.50 9.09 -8.49
N LEU A 562 25.32 8.94 -9.81
CA LEU A 562 26.28 9.42 -10.81
C LEU A 562 26.40 10.94 -10.81
N GLU A 563 25.29 11.68 -10.85
CA GLU A 563 25.30 13.14 -10.77
C GLU A 563 25.95 13.64 -9.48
N GLU A 564 25.61 13.04 -8.34
CA GLU A 564 26.16 13.39 -7.04
C GLU A 564 27.69 13.17 -6.97
N PHE A 565 28.16 12.05 -7.52
CA PHE A 565 29.60 11.77 -7.68
C PHE A 565 30.28 12.81 -8.59
N LEU A 566 29.64 13.17 -9.71
CA LEU A 566 30.16 14.15 -10.65
C LEU A 566 30.24 15.55 -10.02
N PHE A 567 29.23 15.98 -9.25
CA PHE A 567 29.26 17.27 -8.56
C PHE A 567 30.38 17.35 -7.53
N GLN A 568 30.52 16.32 -6.67
CA GLN A 568 31.59 16.31 -5.66
C GLN A 568 32.97 16.45 -6.30
N LYS A 569 33.20 15.74 -7.40
CA LYS A 569 34.48 15.78 -8.11
C LYS A 569 34.68 17.10 -8.87
N ALA A 570 33.65 17.57 -9.59
CA ALA A 570 33.74 18.75 -10.44
C ALA A 570 33.97 20.03 -9.63
N LEU A 571 33.42 20.10 -8.41
CA LEU A 571 33.41 21.27 -7.56
C LEU A 571 34.55 21.29 -6.53
N ASP A 572 35.41 20.27 -6.51
CA ASP A 572 36.58 20.21 -5.65
C ASP A 572 37.57 21.33 -5.98
N GLY A 573 37.84 22.20 -5.00
CA GLY A 573 38.69 23.39 -5.16
C GLY A 573 38.04 24.55 -5.93
N TRP A 574 36.74 24.50 -6.22
CA TRP A 574 36.02 25.58 -6.90
C TRP A 574 35.22 26.47 -5.94
N THR A 575 35.19 27.76 -6.27
CA THR A 575 34.40 28.79 -5.61
C THR A 575 33.44 29.40 -6.61
N LEU A 576 32.15 29.39 -6.28
CA LEU A 576 31.13 30.12 -7.03
C LEU A 576 30.85 31.47 -6.36
N THR A 577 30.89 32.55 -7.11
CA THR A 577 30.41 33.87 -6.69
C THR A 577 29.03 34.10 -7.30
N LEU A 578 28.04 34.37 -6.45
CA LEU A 578 26.67 34.67 -6.82
C LEU A 578 26.51 36.14 -7.25
N PRO A 579 25.42 36.51 -7.96
CA PRO A 579 25.11 37.89 -8.33
C PRO A 579 25.09 38.88 -7.17
N ASP A 580 24.68 38.44 -5.97
CA ASP A 580 24.66 39.25 -4.75
C ASP A 580 26.06 39.44 -4.11
N GLY A 581 27.10 38.87 -4.71
CA GLY A 581 28.48 38.91 -4.22
C GLY A 581 28.83 37.80 -3.24
N THR A 582 27.88 36.93 -2.85
CA THR A 582 28.14 35.86 -1.89
C THR A 582 28.93 34.73 -2.53
N GLU A 583 29.94 34.22 -1.82
CA GLU A 583 30.72 33.05 -2.27
C GLU A 583 30.13 31.73 -1.72
N ARG A 584 30.13 30.69 -2.56
CA ARG A 584 29.78 29.30 -2.23
C ARG A 584 30.95 28.38 -2.55
N LYS A 585 31.34 27.52 -1.61
CA LYS A 585 32.51 26.62 -1.72
C LYS A 585 32.20 25.24 -1.13
N GLY A 586 32.97 24.23 -1.54
CA GLY A 586 32.97 22.91 -0.93
C GLY A 586 31.57 22.28 -0.84
N SER A 587 31.22 21.74 0.34
CA SER A 587 29.95 21.03 0.58
C SER A 587 28.70 21.90 0.36
N HIS A 588 28.78 23.21 0.62
CA HIS A 588 27.67 24.14 0.38
C HIS A 588 27.36 24.28 -1.11
N LEU A 589 28.39 24.43 -1.95
CA LEU A 589 28.23 24.51 -3.40
C LEU A 589 27.68 23.19 -3.97
N VAL A 590 28.16 22.05 -3.48
CA VAL A 590 27.64 20.73 -3.86
C VAL A 590 26.16 20.59 -3.47
N ARG A 591 25.76 21.06 -2.27
CA ARG A 591 24.36 21.03 -1.84
C ARG A 591 23.47 21.90 -2.74
N ASP A 592 23.94 23.09 -3.13
CA ASP A 592 23.19 23.98 -4.02
C ASP A 592 23.04 23.38 -5.42
N MET A 593 24.07 22.72 -5.96
CA MET A 593 23.96 22.03 -7.26
C MET A 593 23.03 20.82 -7.22
N LYS A 594 22.96 20.10 -6.09
CA LYS A 594 21.97 19.03 -5.89
C LYS A 594 20.54 19.56 -5.93
N LYS A 595 20.28 20.72 -5.31
CA LYS A 595 18.97 21.38 -5.37
C LYS A 595 18.58 21.73 -6.80
N TRP A 596 19.53 22.19 -7.62
CA TRP A 596 19.30 22.43 -9.05
C TRP A 596 19.01 21.14 -9.83
N GLY A 597 19.74 20.05 -9.56
CA GLY A 597 19.46 18.74 -10.16
C GLY A 597 18.06 18.21 -9.77
N GLU A 598 17.69 18.35 -8.50
CA GLU A 598 16.35 18.00 -8.00
C GLU A 598 15.25 18.81 -8.69
N LEU A 599 15.45 20.12 -8.84
CA LEU A 599 14.52 21.01 -9.54
C LEU A 599 14.31 20.55 -10.99
N ASN A 600 15.38 20.25 -11.74
CA ASN A 600 15.29 19.75 -13.11
C ASN A 600 14.55 18.41 -13.20
N HIS A 601 14.78 17.52 -12.23
CA HIS A 601 14.08 16.24 -12.17
C HIS A 601 12.58 16.42 -11.93
N LEU A 602 12.19 17.34 -11.04
CA LEU A 602 10.79 17.66 -10.78
C LEU A 602 10.10 18.28 -12.01
N TYR A 603 10.80 19.18 -12.74
CA TYR A 603 10.29 19.69 -14.02
C TYR A 603 10.11 18.58 -15.04
N ALA A 604 11.07 17.67 -15.21
CA ALA A 604 10.94 16.55 -16.13
C ALA A 604 9.78 15.62 -15.76
N LYS A 605 9.56 15.39 -14.46
CA LYS A 605 8.43 14.60 -13.94
C LYS A 605 7.08 15.27 -14.26
N LEU A 606 6.97 16.58 -14.05
CA LEU A 606 5.76 17.34 -14.34
C LEU A 606 5.50 17.46 -15.86
N ASP A 607 6.55 17.64 -16.66
CA ASP A 607 6.44 17.72 -18.12
C ASP A 607 5.86 16.44 -18.71
N ARG A 608 6.27 15.25 -18.21
CA ARG A 608 5.67 13.96 -18.60
C ARG A 608 4.16 13.90 -18.35
N ARG A 609 3.67 14.58 -17.30
CA ARG A 609 2.23 14.71 -16.97
C ARG A 609 1.54 15.84 -17.77
N GLY A 610 2.26 16.51 -18.66
CA GLY A 610 1.76 17.61 -19.50
C GLY A 610 2.01 19.02 -18.93
N TYR A 611 2.48 19.11 -17.67
CA TYR A 611 2.79 20.38 -17.00
C TYR A 611 4.18 20.86 -17.40
N ALA A 612 4.30 21.41 -18.62
CA ALA A 612 5.60 21.91 -19.08
C ALA A 612 6.12 23.03 -18.20
N GLN A 613 7.45 23.18 -18.23
CA GLN A 613 8.19 24.18 -17.48
C GLN A 613 7.58 25.59 -17.58
N GLY A 614 7.19 26.05 -18.77
CA GLY A 614 6.58 27.38 -18.93
C GLY A 614 5.25 27.56 -18.17
N LEU A 615 4.45 26.50 -18.03
CA LEU A 615 3.23 26.52 -17.21
C LEU A 615 3.56 26.63 -15.72
N VAL A 616 4.49 25.78 -15.26
CA VAL A 616 4.92 25.77 -13.85
C VAL A 616 5.56 27.11 -13.48
N ASP A 617 6.38 27.67 -14.36
CA ASP A 617 7.01 28.99 -14.18
C ASP A 617 5.99 30.12 -14.15
N ALA A 618 4.95 30.06 -14.98
CA ALA A 618 3.86 31.03 -14.95
C ALA A 618 3.06 30.96 -13.64
N LEU A 619 2.78 29.74 -13.14
CA LEU A 619 2.12 29.53 -11.85
C LEU A 619 2.93 30.12 -10.68
N LEU A 620 4.25 29.89 -10.68
CA LEU A 620 5.17 30.46 -9.68
C LEU A 620 5.27 31.98 -9.79
N GLY A 621 5.47 32.50 -11.01
CA GLY A 621 5.67 33.93 -11.26
C GLY A 621 4.45 34.79 -10.93
N GLN A 622 3.24 34.25 -11.11
CA GLN A 622 1.99 34.91 -10.71
C GLN A 622 1.61 34.67 -9.24
N GLY A 623 2.40 33.89 -8.50
CA GLY A 623 2.16 33.59 -7.10
C GLY A 623 0.91 32.75 -6.86
N LEU A 624 0.39 32.04 -7.87
CA LEU A 624 -0.84 31.26 -7.75
C LEU A 624 -0.70 30.06 -6.81
N LEU A 625 0.51 29.57 -6.59
CA LEU A 625 0.81 28.48 -5.65
C LEU A 625 0.80 28.93 -4.17
N SER A 626 0.34 30.16 -3.88
CA SER A 626 0.14 30.66 -2.51
C SER A 626 -1.36 30.70 -2.16
N ASP A 627 -1.66 30.50 -0.87
CA ASP A 627 -3.03 30.31 -0.38
C ASP A 627 -3.99 31.42 -0.81
N GLY A 628 -5.19 31.03 -1.27
CA GLY A 628 -6.29 31.94 -1.57
C GLY A 628 -6.24 32.66 -2.93
N ARG A 629 -5.17 32.49 -3.74
CA ARG A 629 -5.07 33.19 -5.04
C ARG A 629 -5.97 32.63 -6.14
N PHE A 630 -6.37 31.36 -6.04
CA PHE A 630 -7.37 30.73 -6.92
C PHE A 630 -8.81 31.19 -6.63
N ALA A 631 -9.05 31.93 -5.55
CA ALA A 631 -10.38 32.46 -5.20
C ALA A 631 -10.79 33.68 -6.06
N HIS A 632 -9.89 34.17 -6.93
CA HIS A 632 -10.16 35.34 -7.77
C HIS A 632 -10.00 35.01 -9.26
N PRO A 633 -11.04 35.16 -10.10
CA PRO A 633 -10.99 34.80 -11.51
C PRO A 633 -10.00 35.66 -12.30
N GLU A 634 -9.77 36.90 -11.87
CA GLU A 634 -8.78 37.80 -12.46
C GLU A 634 -7.36 37.21 -12.41
N SER A 635 -7.01 36.49 -11.35
CA SER A 635 -5.68 35.88 -11.21
C SER A 635 -5.48 34.75 -12.23
N LEU A 636 -6.55 34.02 -12.56
CA LEU A 636 -6.53 32.98 -13.59
C LEU A 636 -6.54 33.55 -15.01
N GLU A 637 -7.18 34.69 -15.24
CA GLU A 637 -7.09 35.37 -16.55
C GLU A 637 -5.68 35.93 -16.81
N VAL A 638 -5.01 36.45 -15.78
CA VAL A 638 -3.59 36.87 -15.90
C VAL A 638 -2.71 35.66 -16.24
N LEU A 639 -2.93 34.52 -15.60
CA LEU A 639 -2.23 33.27 -15.96
C LEU A 639 -2.56 32.83 -17.38
N ALA A 640 -3.84 32.82 -17.77
CA ALA A 640 -4.29 32.42 -19.10
C ALA A 640 -3.61 33.28 -20.18
N GLU A 641 -3.51 34.59 -19.96
CA GLU A 641 -2.85 35.50 -20.89
C GLU A 641 -1.34 35.28 -20.98
N ALA A 642 -0.69 35.02 -19.85
CA ALA A 642 0.74 34.65 -19.83
C ALA A 642 0.99 33.37 -20.64
N LEU A 643 0.14 32.35 -20.49
CA LEU A 643 0.26 31.08 -21.21
C LEU A 643 -0.05 31.22 -22.70
N ARG A 644 -1.02 32.07 -23.09
CA ARG A 644 -1.31 32.40 -24.49
C ARG A 644 -0.11 33.10 -25.14
N THR A 645 0.49 34.07 -24.44
CA THR A 645 1.67 34.81 -24.90
C THR A 645 2.87 33.89 -25.11
N GLN A 646 3.05 32.89 -24.23
CA GLN A 646 4.09 31.86 -24.38
C GLN A 646 3.77 30.82 -25.47
N GLY A 647 2.59 30.86 -26.09
CA GLY A 647 2.18 29.91 -27.12
C GLY A 647 1.94 28.48 -26.60
N LEU A 648 1.68 28.32 -25.30
CA LEU A 648 1.56 27.00 -24.66
C LEU A 648 0.30 26.24 -25.08
N GLY A 649 -0.79 26.93 -25.39
CA GLY A 649 -2.05 26.30 -25.81
C GLY A 649 -3.27 27.22 -25.69
N GLN A 650 -4.45 26.64 -25.90
CA GLN A 650 -5.73 27.32 -25.72
C GLN A 650 -6.12 27.32 -24.25
N CYS A 651 -6.37 28.50 -23.69
CA CYS A 651 -6.67 28.72 -22.28
C CYS A 651 -8.09 29.26 -22.11
N VAL A 652 -8.91 28.58 -21.27
CA VAL A 652 -10.28 28.98 -20.93
C VAL A 652 -10.44 28.97 -19.41
N VAL A 653 -10.79 30.11 -18.82
CA VAL A 653 -11.14 30.20 -17.40
C VAL A 653 -12.60 29.79 -17.23
N ASP A 654 -12.85 28.91 -16.27
CA ASP A 654 -14.16 28.38 -15.93
C ASP A 654 -14.46 28.69 -14.46
N SER A 655 -15.67 29.16 -14.16
CA SER A 655 -16.05 29.67 -12.84
C SER A 655 -17.44 29.15 -12.49
N THR A 656 -17.59 28.56 -11.29
CA THR A 656 -18.92 28.23 -10.77
C THR A 656 -19.58 29.47 -10.17
N GLU A 657 -20.91 29.48 -10.15
CA GLU A 657 -21.66 30.52 -9.44
C GLU A 657 -21.50 30.33 -7.93
N ALA A 658 -21.33 31.43 -7.20
CA ALA A 658 -21.40 31.42 -5.74
C ALA A 658 -22.85 31.17 -5.32
N ILE A 659 -23.06 30.33 -4.31
CA ILE A 659 -24.40 30.07 -3.77
C ILE A 659 -24.56 30.92 -2.52
N GLU A 660 -25.37 31.98 -2.62
CA GLU A 660 -25.72 32.83 -1.50
C GLU A 660 -26.40 32.02 -0.40
N ALA A 661 -25.96 32.23 0.84
CA ALA A 661 -26.53 31.58 2.00
C ALA A 661 -28.00 32.00 2.22
N GLN A 662 -28.91 31.02 2.27
CA GLN A 662 -30.21 31.22 2.94
C GLN A 662 -30.02 31.15 4.47
N GLU A 663 -30.91 31.79 5.24
CA GLU A 663 -30.83 31.86 6.71
C GLU A 663 -30.44 30.51 7.34
N GLY A 664 -29.22 30.45 7.92
CA GLY A 664 -28.68 29.27 8.61
C GLY A 664 -27.77 28.34 7.80
N GLN A 665 -27.44 28.66 6.55
CA GLN A 665 -26.45 27.94 5.73
C GLN A 665 -25.15 28.74 5.55
N ALA A 666 -24.02 28.05 5.36
CA ALA A 666 -22.75 28.70 5.01
C ALA A 666 -22.72 29.00 3.51
N GLU A 667 -22.20 30.18 3.14
CA GLU A 667 -22.00 30.60 1.76
C GLU A 667 -21.05 29.62 1.05
N VAL A 668 -21.42 29.14 -0.14
CA VAL A 668 -20.53 28.32 -0.97
C VAL A 668 -19.82 29.26 -1.96
N PRO A 669 -18.52 29.55 -1.77
CA PRO A 669 -17.81 30.47 -2.66
C PRO A 669 -17.70 29.90 -4.07
N ALA A 670 -17.61 30.79 -5.05
CA ALA A 670 -17.32 30.43 -6.43
C ALA A 670 -15.95 29.72 -6.52
N VAL A 671 -15.91 28.63 -7.28
CA VAL A 671 -14.68 27.90 -7.60
C VAL A 671 -14.24 28.32 -8.98
N HIS A 672 -12.98 28.74 -9.10
CA HIS A 672 -12.39 29.17 -10.36
C HIS A 672 -11.29 28.19 -10.78
N ARG A 673 -11.30 27.77 -12.04
CA ARG A 673 -10.32 26.85 -12.61
C ARG A 673 -9.92 27.27 -14.02
N LEU A 674 -8.69 26.96 -14.40
CA LEU A 674 -8.18 27.18 -15.74
C LEU A 674 -8.11 25.87 -16.51
N ARG A 675 -8.75 25.84 -17.68
CA ARG A 675 -8.62 24.76 -18.65
C ARG A 675 -7.57 25.13 -19.70
N LEU A 676 -6.47 24.39 -19.74
CA LEU A 676 -5.41 24.51 -20.75
C LEU A 676 -5.46 23.32 -21.71
N THR A 677 -5.73 23.56 -22.99
CA THR A 677 -5.65 22.54 -24.04
C THR A 677 -4.42 22.78 -24.91
N ARG A 678 -3.54 21.79 -25.02
CA ARG A 678 -2.27 21.91 -25.76
C ARG A 678 -1.83 20.60 -26.40
N MET A 679 -0.86 20.68 -27.30
CA MET A 679 -0.18 19.49 -27.83
C MET A 679 0.96 19.06 -26.90
N HIS A 680 1.00 17.78 -26.55
CA HIS A 680 2.07 17.12 -25.81
C HIS A 680 2.34 15.75 -26.43
N LEU A 681 3.60 15.46 -26.79
CA LEU A 681 4.01 14.23 -27.50
C LEU A 681 3.12 13.91 -28.73
N SER A 682 2.82 14.95 -29.53
CA SER A 682 1.96 14.86 -30.73
C SER A 682 0.51 14.46 -30.46
N ARG A 683 0.01 14.60 -29.23
CA ARG A 683 -1.40 14.39 -28.86
C ARG A 683 -1.96 15.64 -28.17
N PRO A 684 -3.23 16.01 -28.43
CA PRO A 684 -3.89 17.06 -27.66
C PRO A 684 -4.17 16.54 -26.25
N ILE A 685 -3.71 17.28 -25.25
CA ILE A 685 -4.01 17.06 -23.83
C ILE A 685 -4.82 18.26 -23.31
N THR A 686 -5.65 18.01 -22.31
CA THR A 686 -6.37 19.07 -21.58
C THR A 686 -6.04 18.96 -20.11
N LEU A 687 -5.51 20.04 -19.54
CA LEU A 687 -5.19 20.16 -18.12
C LEU A 687 -6.21 21.08 -17.45
N TRP A 688 -6.65 20.68 -16.27
CA TRP A 688 -7.47 21.50 -15.38
C TRP A 688 -6.60 21.93 -14.22
N ILE A 689 -6.54 23.24 -13.99
CA ILE A 689 -5.66 23.86 -13.01
C ILE A 689 -6.55 24.64 -12.06
N ASP A 690 -6.58 24.19 -10.81
CA ASP A 690 -7.35 24.76 -9.72
C ASP A 690 -6.46 24.89 -8.47
N ASP A 691 -7.09 25.24 -7.35
CA ASP A 691 -6.42 25.39 -6.06
C ASP A 691 -5.73 24.11 -5.57
N GLN A 692 -6.16 22.93 -6.02
CA GLN A 692 -5.56 21.66 -5.64
C GLN A 692 -4.10 21.56 -6.12
N VAL A 693 -3.76 22.18 -7.26
CA VAL A 693 -2.40 22.18 -7.81
C VAL A 693 -1.39 22.82 -6.85
N ALA A 694 -1.80 23.82 -6.05
CA ALA A 694 -0.95 24.42 -5.02
C ALA A 694 -0.62 23.46 -3.87
N HIS A 695 -1.47 22.46 -3.63
CA HIS A 695 -1.32 21.49 -2.54
C HIS A 695 -0.46 20.28 -2.94
N TRP A 696 -0.25 20.07 -4.25
CA TRP A 696 0.56 18.96 -4.75
C TRP A 696 2.02 19.07 -4.27
N GLY A 697 2.58 17.95 -3.81
CA GLY A 697 3.93 17.90 -3.23
C GLY A 697 5.03 18.38 -4.19
N GLU A 698 4.92 18.07 -5.48
CA GLU A 698 5.86 18.54 -6.51
C GLU A 698 5.87 20.08 -6.62
N PHE A 699 4.70 20.72 -6.66
CA PHE A 699 4.60 22.18 -6.78
C PHE A 699 5.08 22.91 -5.51
N ARG A 700 4.75 22.39 -4.32
CA ARG A 700 5.31 22.92 -3.06
C ARG A 700 6.83 22.78 -3.00
N ARG A 701 7.36 21.62 -3.41
CA ARG A 701 8.81 21.39 -3.43
C ARG A 701 9.51 22.30 -4.44
N ILE A 702 8.95 22.47 -5.64
CA ILE A 702 9.47 23.41 -6.64
C ILE A 702 9.43 24.85 -6.09
N THR A 703 8.35 25.25 -5.42
CA THR A 703 8.23 26.58 -4.82
C THR A 703 9.32 26.83 -3.78
N ALA A 704 9.54 25.87 -2.87
CA ALA A 704 10.61 25.94 -1.87
C ALA A 704 12.02 25.97 -2.53
N LEU A 705 12.26 25.15 -3.56
CA LEU A 705 13.52 25.15 -4.30
C LEU A 705 13.75 26.47 -5.05
N HIS A 706 12.72 27.08 -5.62
CA HIS A 706 12.81 28.40 -6.26
C HIS A 706 13.19 29.50 -5.26
N GLN A 707 12.64 29.46 -4.05
CA GLN A 707 13.00 30.39 -2.98
C GLN A 707 14.45 30.18 -2.53
N ASP A 708 14.83 28.94 -2.26
CA ASP A 708 16.19 28.57 -1.85
C ASP A 708 17.26 28.95 -2.88
N LEU A 709 16.92 28.88 -4.17
CA LEU A 709 17.83 29.12 -5.30
C LEU A 709 17.69 30.53 -5.89
N ALA A 710 16.88 31.41 -5.31
CA ALA A 710 16.63 32.76 -5.82
C ALA A 710 17.92 33.58 -5.96
N ALA A 711 18.87 33.41 -5.03
CA ALA A 711 20.17 34.11 -5.04
C ALA A 711 21.06 33.76 -6.25
N PHE A 712 20.76 32.71 -7.01
CA PHE A 712 21.50 32.32 -8.22
C PHE A 712 21.01 33.05 -9.48
N ARG A 713 19.89 33.79 -9.41
CA ARG A 713 19.24 34.41 -10.57
C ARG A 713 19.52 35.91 -10.64
N GLY A 714 19.34 36.50 -11.82
CA GLY A 714 19.36 37.96 -12.01
C GLY A 714 20.75 38.59 -12.17
N GLY A 715 21.79 37.81 -12.50
CA GLY A 715 23.12 38.35 -12.79
C GLY A 715 24.15 37.27 -13.16
N THR A 716 25.40 37.68 -13.35
CA THR A 716 26.49 36.79 -13.78
C THR A 716 27.01 35.94 -12.62
N LEU A 717 27.00 34.62 -12.81
CA LEU A 717 27.59 33.63 -11.92
C LEU A 717 29.08 33.44 -12.28
N LYS A 718 30.00 33.59 -11.32
CA LYS A 718 31.44 33.44 -11.58
C LYS A 718 32.02 32.25 -10.83
N LEU A 719 32.48 31.26 -11.57
CA LEU A 719 33.12 30.07 -11.03
C LEU A 719 34.65 30.22 -11.14
N ARG A 720 35.33 30.31 -10.01
CA ARG A 720 36.79 30.48 -9.91
C ARG A 720 37.41 29.28 -9.22
N ARG A 721 38.46 28.73 -9.81
CA ARG A 721 39.29 27.71 -9.16
C ARG A 721 40.36 28.39 -8.31
N THR A 722 40.29 28.23 -6.99
CA THR A 722 41.35 28.64 -6.07
C THR A 722 42.44 27.56 -6.06
N GLY A 723 43.71 27.95 -6.22
CA GLY A 723 44.82 27.02 -6.40
C GLY A 723 45.06 26.07 -5.20
N ALA A 724 45.29 24.78 -5.55
CA ALA A 724 45.75 23.61 -4.80
C ALA A 724 44.99 23.13 -3.54
N PRO A 725 44.61 21.83 -3.46
CA PRO A 725 44.30 21.15 -2.20
C PRO A 725 45.58 20.94 -1.38
N ALA A 726 45.47 21.04 -0.05
CA ALA A 726 46.54 20.78 0.90
C ALA A 726 46.82 19.28 1.09
N THR A 727 47.07 18.52 0.01
CA THR A 727 47.64 17.16 0.07
C THR A 727 48.19 16.78 -1.32
N ALA A 728 49.37 17.28 -1.68
CA ALA A 728 50.18 16.68 -2.74
C ALA A 728 51.62 16.72 -2.25
N ALA A 729 52.11 15.54 -1.86
CA ALA A 729 53.51 15.30 -1.66
C ALA A 729 54.26 15.54 -2.98
N GLU A 730 55.50 15.96 -2.81
CA GLU A 730 56.52 16.28 -3.79
C GLU A 730 56.55 15.30 -4.97
N ASP A 731 56.35 15.83 -6.18
CA ASP A 731 56.95 15.31 -7.41
C ASP A 731 57.02 16.44 -8.46
N GLU A 732 58.14 16.44 -9.17
CA GLU A 732 58.74 17.54 -9.91
C GLU A 732 58.00 17.97 -11.20
N GLU A 733 58.28 19.22 -11.60
CA GLU A 733 58.07 19.82 -12.93
C GLU A 733 56.68 19.68 -13.58
N SER A 734 55.75 20.55 -13.17
CA SER A 734 54.60 20.92 -14.00
C SER A 734 54.22 22.38 -13.77
N THR A 735 54.15 23.12 -14.87
CA THR A 735 53.74 24.52 -14.96
C THR A 735 52.42 24.77 -14.23
N ALA A 736 52.44 25.64 -13.21
CA ALA A 736 51.25 26.02 -12.45
C ALA A 736 50.11 26.46 -13.39
N PRO A 737 48.92 25.83 -13.34
CA PRO A 737 47.81 26.28 -14.16
C PRO A 737 47.28 27.60 -13.57
N LYS A 738 47.34 28.68 -14.36
CA LYS A 738 46.64 29.94 -14.09
C LYS A 738 45.21 29.66 -13.64
N GLY A 739 44.75 30.29 -12.57
CA GLY A 739 43.39 30.15 -12.05
C GLY A 739 42.35 30.28 -13.17
N LYS A 740 41.61 29.20 -13.42
CA LYS A 740 40.54 29.17 -14.42
C LYS A 740 39.33 29.89 -13.81
N GLU A 741 38.91 30.98 -14.43
CA GLU A 741 37.69 31.70 -14.09
C GLU A 741 36.71 31.58 -15.26
N MET A 742 35.48 31.18 -14.96
CA MET A 742 34.40 31.00 -15.92
C MET A 742 33.21 31.83 -15.46
N ALA A 743 32.55 32.51 -16.39
CA ALA A 743 31.35 33.30 -16.13
C ALA A 743 30.17 32.66 -16.85
N PHE A 744 29.02 32.61 -16.17
CA PHE A 744 27.78 32.04 -16.68
C PHE A 744 26.64 33.03 -16.49
N GLU A 745 25.79 33.15 -17.50
CA GLU A 745 24.61 34.03 -17.45
C GLU A 745 23.40 33.33 -16.84
N THR A 746 23.37 31.99 -16.87
CA THR A 746 22.27 31.20 -16.30
C THR A 746 22.77 30.04 -15.44
N PRO A 747 22.01 29.64 -14.41
CA PRO A 747 22.32 28.46 -13.58
C PRO A 747 22.38 27.15 -14.38
N GLU A 748 21.58 27.01 -15.44
CA GLU A 748 21.55 25.82 -16.30
C GLU A 748 22.88 25.66 -17.06
N ALA A 749 23.43 26.77 -17.58
CA ALA A 749 24.73 26.78 -18.24
C ALA A 749 25.87 26.44 -17.27
N LEU A 750 25.79 26.93 -16.03
CA LEU A 750 26.70 26.57 -14.95
C LEU A 750 26.63 25.06 -14.66
N LEU A 751 25.43 24.51 -14.47
CA LEU A 751 25.21 23.10 -14.14
C LEU A 751 25.76 22.18 -15.23
N ALA A 752 25.45 22.47 -16.51
CA ALA A 752 25.95 21.72 -17.65
C ALA A 752 27.49 21.71 -17.69
N SER A 753 28.12 22.87 -17.50
CA SER A 753 29.57 22.98 -17.48
C SER A 753 30.21 22.24 -16.29
N ILE A 754 29.57 22.23 -15.13
CA ILE A 754 30.05 21.47 -13.95
C ILE A 754 30.00 19.97 -14.23
N LEU A 755 28.89 19.47 -14.79
CA LEU A 755 28.74 18.05 -15.14
C LEU A 755 29.77 17.62 -16.20
N GLU A 756 30.02 18.43 -17.22
CA GLU A 756 31.06 18.16 -18.22
C GLU A 756 32.47 18.13 -17.61
N GLU A 757 32.80 19.10 -16.75
CA GLU A 757 34.10 19.13 -16.08
C GLU A 757 34.28 17.92 -15.14
N GLY A 758 33.21 17.49 -14.46
CA GLY A 758 33.20 16.28 -13.64
C GLY A 758 33.52 15.01 -14.44
N LYS A 759 33.00 14.91 -15.66
CA LYS A 759 33.21 13.78 -16.58
C LYS A 759 34.65 13.71 -17.13
N LYS A 760 35.40 14.82 -17.17
CA LYS A 760 36.78 14.82 -17.71
C LYS A 760 37.69 13.84 -16.95
N GLY A 761 38.39 13.01 -17.72
CA GLY A 761 39.34 12.00 -17.21
C GLY A 761 38.68 10.81 -16.49
N LEU A 762 37.37 10.60 -16.62
CA LEU A 762 36.67 9.40 -16.15
C LEU A 762 36.36 8.48 -17.32
N ALA A 763 36.51 7.18 -17.09
CA ALA A 763 35.82 6.18 -17.89
C ALA A 763 34.54 5.78 -17.13
N VAL A 764 33.38 6.09 -17.69
CA VAL A 764 32.07 5.69 -17.16
C VAL A 764 31.56 4.53 -17.99
N GLN A 765 31.40 3.37 -17.37
CA GLN A 765 30.79 2.19 -17.96
C GLN A 765 29.39 2.01 -17.36
N ARG A 766 28.39 1.83 -18.22
CA ARG A 766 27.03 1.46 -17.80
C ARG A 766 26.88 -0.06 -17.96
N TYR A 767 26.45 -0.74 -16.91
CA TYR A 767 26.14 -2.16 -16.97
C TYR A 767 24.77 -2.37 -17.62
N LYS A 768 24.68 -3.32 -18.56
CA LYS A 768 23.39 -3.70 -19.18
C LYS A 768 22.82 -4.99 -18.61
N GLY A 769 23.68 -5.89 -18.16
CA GLY A 769 23.28 -7.15 -17.54
C GLY A 769 24.33 -7.66 -16.55
N LEU A 770 23.91 -8.55 -15.66
CA LEU A 770 24.74 -9.13 -14.60
C LEU A 770 25.90 -9.95 -15.18
N GLY A 771 25.72 -10.51 -16.39
CA GLY A 771 26.76 -11.27 -17.10
C GLY A 771 27.97 -10.44 -17.55
N GLU A 772 27.89 -9.10 -17.53
CA GLU A 772 29.01 -8.20 -17.82
C GLU A 772 29.94 -7.99 -16.61
N MET A 773 29.51 -8.43 -15.42
CA MET A 773 30.27 -8.31 -14.18
C MET A 773 31.10 -9.57 -13.94
N ASN A 774 32.39 -9.38 -13.64
CA ASN A 774 33.22 -10.48 -13.19
C ASN A 774 32.78 -10.95 -11.79
N PRO A 775 33.07 -12.20 -11.39
CA PRO A 775 32.63 -12.76 -10.10
C PRO A 775 32.96 -11.90 -8.87
N GLU A 776 34.15 -11.31 -8.82
CA GLU A 776 34.59 -10.42 -7.73
C GLU A 776 33.74 -9.14 -7.66
N GLN A 777 33.42 -8.56 -8.83
CA GLN A 777 32.60 -7.35 -8.91
C GLN A 777 31.17 -7.64 -8.46
N LEU A 778 30.63 -8.79 -8.87
CA LEU A 778 29.28 -9.21 -8.48
C LEU A 778 29.19 -9.46 -6.97
N TRP A 779 30.24 -10.06 -6.37
CA TRP A 779 30.36 -10.21 -4.93
C TRP A 779 30.34 -8.86 -4.21
N GLU A 780 31.31 -8.00 -4.50
CA GLU A 780 31.52 -6.74 -3.76
C GLU A 780 30.36 -5.75 -3.84
N THR A 781 29.54 -5.86 -4.90
CA THR A 781 28.47 -4.90 -5.17
C THR A 781 27.08 -5.42 -4.82
N THR A 782 26.83 -6.72 -5.03
CA THR A 782 25.45 -7.24 -5.06
C THR A 782 25.23 -8.42 -4.11
N MET A 783 26.25 -9.24 -3.83
CA MET A 783 26.09 -10.47 -3.04
C MET A 783 26.62 -10.38 -1.61
N ASP A 784 27.63 -9.55 -1.37
CA ASP A 784 28.26 -9.35 -0.05
C ASP A 784 27.25 -8.78 0.97
N PRO A 785 26.91 -9.51 2.05
CA PRO A 785 25.98 -9.03 3.08
C PRO A 785 26.36 -7.70 3.75
N GLU A 786 27.65 -7.34 3.78
CA GLU A 786 28.12 -6.10 4.41
C GLU A 786 27.94 -4.86 3.51
N ARG A 787 27.85 -5.06 2.18
CA ARG A 787 27.85 -3.96 1.19
C ARG A 787 26.58 -3.88 0.35
N ARG A 788 25.90 -5.01 0.16
CA ARG A 788 24.74 -5.07 -0.73
C ARG A 788 23.54 -4.31 -0.19
N THR A 789 22.69 -3.87 -1.10
CA THR A 789 21.34 -3.37 -0.79
C THR A 789 20.32 -4.32 -1.38
N LEU A 790 19.35 -4.75 -0.57
CA LEU A 790 18.23 -5.58 -1.00
C LEU A 790 16.93 -4.84 -0.76
N LEU A 791 16.00 -4.91 -1.72
CA LEU A 791 14.62 -4.49 -1.51
C LEU A 791 13.83 -5.68 -0.97
N ARG A 792 13.26 -5.54 0.23
CA ARG A 792 12.36 -6.55 0.79
C ARG A 792 10.97 -6.36 0.19
N VAL A 793 10.39 -7.42 -0.36
CA VAL A 793 9.03 -7.37 -0.92
C VAL A 793 8.03 -7.55 0.21
N GLN A 794 7.03 -6.66 0.27
CA GLN A 794 5.93 -6.71 1.22
C GLN A 794 4.59 -6.59 0.47
N VAL A 795 3.53 -7.10 1.08
CA VAL A 795 2.15 -6.97 0.58
C VAL A 795 1.43 -6.06 1.55
N ASP A 796 1.28 -4.78 1.18
CA ASP A 796 0.63 -3.77 2.02
C ASP A 796 -0.89 -3.82 1.87
N ASP A 797 -1.40 -3.88 0.62
CA ASP A 797 -2.80 -4.11 0.29
C ASP A 797 -2.94 -5.37 -0.57
N ALA A 798 -3.53 -6.43 0.01
CA ALA A 798 -3.75 -7.68 -0.70
C ALA A 798 -4.83 -7.59 -1.80
N VAL A 799 -5.80 -6.69 -1.69
CA VAL A 799 -6.85 -6.51 -2.72
C VAL A 799 -6.30 -5.70 -3.89
N GLU A 800 -5.59 -4.61 -3.63
CA GLU A 800 -4.94 -3.85 -4.70
C GLU A 800 -3.85 -4.68 -5.36
N ALA A 801 -3.03 -5.40 -4.59
CA ALA A 801 -2.04 -6.32 -5.15
C ALA A 801 -2.72 -7.41 -6.01
N ASP A 802 -3.80 -8.03 -5.52
CA ASP A 802 -4.61 -8.99 -6.28
C ASP A 802 -5.08 -8.40 -7.61
N GLU A 803 -5.61 -7.18 -7.55
CA GLU A 803 -6.10 -6.47 -8.71
C GLU A 803 -4.98 -6.16 -9.71
N ILE A 804 -3.86 -5.61 -9.25
CA ILE A 804 -2.71 -5.27 -10.09
C ILE A 804 -2.18 -6.54 -10.76
N PHE A 805 -2.00 -7.63 -10.03
CA PHE A 805 -1.57 -8.90 -10.61
C PHE A 805 -2.59 -9.42 -11.63
N THR A 806 -3.89 -9.34 -11.36
CA THR A 806 -4.92 -9.75 -12.33
C THR A 806 -4.95 -8.85 -13.57
N ILE A 807 -4.82 -7.53 -13.45
CA ILE A 807 -4.77 -6.61 -14.60
C ILE A 807 -3.52 -6.87 -15.45
N LEU A 808 -2.35 -6.89 -14.81
CA LEU A 808 -1.07 -6.97 -15.51
C LEU A 808 -0.78 -8.38 -16.03
N MET A 809 -1.17 -9.41 -15.29
CA MET A 809 -0.79 -10.80 -15.56
C MET A 809 -1.95 -11.67 -16.02
N GLY A 810 -3.22 -11.26 -15.84
CA GLY A 810 -4.41 -12.02 -16.20
C GLY A 810 -4.77 -12.01 -17.69
N ASP A 811 -5.84 -12.72 -18.06
CA ASP A 811 -6.19 -12.97 -19.46
C ASP A 811 -6.86 -11.79 -20.18
N ALA A 812 -7.49 -10.88 -19.44
CA ALA A 812 -8.16 -9.72 -20.01
C ALA A 812 -7.15 -8.72 -20.60
N VAL A 813 -7.20 -8.53 -21.92
CA VAL A 813 -6.29 -7.62 -22.65
C VAL A 813 -6.67 -6.15 -22.45
N GLU A 814 -7.96 -5.85 -22.43
CA GLU A 814 -8.47 -4.48 -22.44
C GLU A 814 -8.17 -3.72 -21.13
N PRO A 815 -8.39 -4.27 -19.92
CA PRO A 815 -8.00 -3.62 -18.67
C PRO A 815 -6.49 -3.33 -18.61
N ARG A 816 -5.68 -4.29 -19.06
CA ARG A 816 -4.23 -4.14 -19.15
C ARG A 816 -3.82 -3.01 -20.10
N ARG A 817 -4.45 -2.94 -21.28
CA ARG A 817 -4.21 -1.86 -22.24
C ARG A 817 -4.51 -0.50 -21.61
N ARG A 818 -5.67 -0.34 -20.97
CA ARG A 818 -6.03 0.92 -20.29
C ARG A 818 -5.07 1.28 -19.18
N PHE A 819 -4.64 0.28 -18.39
CA PHE A 819 -3.63 0.48 -17.36
C PHE A 819 -2.33 1.01 -17.98
N ILE A 820 -1.86 0.38 -19.07
CA ILE A 820 -0.65 0.84 -19.78
C ILE A 820 -0.86 2.24 -20.35
N GLU A 821 -1.98 2.53 -21.00
CA GLU A 821 -2.26 3.86 -21.58
C GLU A 821 -2.32 4.96 -20.53
N THR A 822 -2.93 4.68 -19.37
CA THR A 822 -3.05 5.62 -18.26
C THR A 822 -1.71 5.87 -17.58
N ASN A 823 -0.88 4.83 -17.44
CA ASN A 823 0.37 4.88 -16.69
C ASN A 823 1.62 5.02 -17.58
N ALA A 824 1.50 5.01 -18.90
CA ALA A 824 2.64 5.01 -19.83
C ALA A 824 3.56 6.22 -19.62
N LEU A 825 2.98 7.37 -19.28
CA LEU A 825 3.73 8.61 -19.04
C LEU A 825 4.51 8.59 -17.71
N LEU A 826 4.21 7.65 -16.82
CA LEU A 826 4.91 7.48 -15.54
C LEU A 826 6.14 6.56 -15.65
N ALA A 827 6.30 5.82 -16.75
CA ALA A 827 7.42 4.89 -16.92
C ALA A 827 8.76 5.63 -17.12
N GLU A 828 9.76 5.32 -16.29
CA GLU A 828 11.06 6.01 -16.29
C GLU A 828 12.13 5.34 -17.17
N ASN A 829 12.03 4.03 -17.40
CA ASN A 829 13.02 3.20 -18.09
C ASN A 829 12.39 2.47 -19.28
N ILE A 830 11.89 3.22 -20.26
CA ILE A 830 11.49 2.64 -21.55
C ILE A 830 12.76 2.57 -22.41
N ASP A 831 13.19 1.37 -22.78
CA ASP A 831 14.14 1.21 -23.89
C ASP A 831 13.47 1.76 -25.15
N VAL A 832 13.95 2.90 -25.64
CA VAL A 832 13.56 3.49 -26.93
C VAL A 832 14.58 3.15 -27.99
#